data_AF-A0A2T0WHR4-F1
#
_entry.id   AF-A0A2T0WHR4-F1
#
_cell.length_a   1.000
_cell.length_b   1.000
_cell.length_c   1.000
_cell.angle_alpha   90.00
_cell.angle_beta   90.00
_cell.angle_gamma   90.00
#
_symmetry.space_group_name_H-M   'P 1'
#
loop_
_entity.id
_entity.type
_entity.pdbx_description
1 polymer ?
#
loop_
_entity_poly.entity_id
_entity_poly.type
_entity_poly.pdbx_seq_one_letter_code
_entity_poly.pdbx_strand_id
1 'polypeptide(L)'
;MNSNRLVIFGGLILLFSVCNIGGISAQDTEVEMEDILEKNEIEGISRLFLIHSPLGLPEMQSYKSLNFSTEIKIVEEYRAEIVNTLADKMPSPQDPFPLEEIPGTLDQRYLNPSPKIESENPRISALAQEILSKLDQPNAKEVVFEVLRWNRSHLIWGNPNDVPSAIESLDTRTVNCIGFTHLPAAILRQLGIPARTVRTFIARPDQNRLIPHYLLEVYYPSLDGWITYEPQGPGMPFIENIVLYTHYDWDIEGQRNFRWLARDLNKTVLGGIDPSIENPDLSPPELLDIAFDPPHFDPKEGHKNVQVTIIAKDENTGIEEIRMDMQSPNYAGPGKTLLFSLDKGNAKEGVFKAPLGWNLQTENIANEYRVTRLRMTDSLGNIREYQLRNLEDMDLATGVTLARWPAVDKFMPEPVYISPFFPERVPAAPDGLHYTFFYAVSKTQSEASGGISTIMDFVHQDGVQVRANGLGNFRVGDYYFAFNTLQYVPPHHPYGRYQMNSLYLRGPNNLSYNILPRNFNQEIMDYGFELVKDVPLYSGPVQIESILMITDEEDYFTSNRGVILIEASGGIKPLNDKPRDTEPAFRVFFETLDGEKLGTRRSICNRRFGSHHLLFRPNGPRDTPVRVERIELDDKEGNTKVFYRKDFQDKILKTIPEYITLD
;
A
#
# COMPACT_ATOMS: atom_id res chain seq x y z
N MET A 1 -17.15 72.85 -3.03
CA MET A 1 -16.43 72.58 -1.76
C MET A 1 -17.26 71.59 -0.97
N ASN A 2 -16.69 70.40 -0.71
CA ASN A 2 -16.91 69.43 0.38
C ASN A 2 -18.34 69.23 0.93
N SER A 3 -18.89 68.03 1.11
CA SER A 3 -18.33 66.67 1.14
C SER A 3 -19.48 65.66 1.32
N ASN A 4 -19.38 64.55 0.59
CA ASN A 4 -19.73 63.16 0.95
C ASN A 4 -20.96 62.87 1.83
N ARG A 5 -21.92 62.14 1.26
CA ARG A 5 -22.30 60.76 1.66
C ARG A 5 -23.19 60.15 0.58
N LEU A 6 -22.63 59.19 -0.15
CA LEU A 6 -23.32 58.38 -1.16
C LEU A 6 -24.02 57.21 -0.43
N VAL A 7 -25.34 57.14 -0.56
CA VAL A 7 -26.17 56.01 -0.13
C VAL A 7 -26.27 55.05 -1.33
N ILE A 8 -25.85 53.80 -1.15
CA ILE A 8 -25.94 52.76 -2.16
C ILE A 8 -27.38 52.20 -2.16
N PHE A 9 -28.10 52.40 -3.26
CA PHE A 9 -29.35 51.70 -3.57
C PHE A 9 -29.05 50.47 -4.45
N GLY A 10 -29.71 49.36 -4.12
CA GLY A 10 -29.56 48.07 -4.77
C GLY A 10 -29.91 48.09 -6.25
N GLY A 11 -28.97 47.58 -7.05
CA GLY A 11 -29.17 47.23 -8.45
C GLY A 11 -29.35 45.72 -8.60
N LEU A 12 -30.54 45.34 -9.07
CA LEU A 12 -30.90 44.01 -9.52
C LEU A 12 -30.01 43.64 -10.73
N ILE A 13 -29.08 42.71 -10.58
CA ILE A 13 -28.35 42.10 -11.70
C ILE A 13 -28.96 40.73 -11.95
N LEU A 14 -29.70 40.62 -13.06
CA LEU A 14 -30.04 39.35 -13.69
C LEU A 14 -28.73 38.65 -14.09
N LEU A 15 -28.34 37.65 -13.30
CA LEU A 15 -27.36 36.65 -13.71
C LEU A 15 -28.06 35.65 -14.63
N PHE A 16 -27.82 35.80 -15.93
CA PHE A 16 -27.95 34.69 -16.87
C PHE A 16 -27.05 33.57 -16.36
N SER A 17 -27.67 32.54 -15.79
CA SER A 17 -27.01 31.28 -15.49
C SER A 17 -26.65 30.66 -16.83
N VAL A 18 -25.41 30.90 -17.29
CA VAL A 18 -24.80 30.14 -18.37
C VAL A 18 -24.78 28.69 -17.88
N CYS A 19 -25.63 27.85 -18.46
CA CYS A 19 -25.52 26.41 -18.32
C CYS A 19 -24.08 26.03 -18.64
N ASN A 20 -23.31 25.66 -17.62
CA ASN A 20 -22.06 24.96 -17.80
C ASN A 20 -22.38 23.69 -18.58
N ILE A 21 -22.00 23.69 -19.85
CA ILE A 21 -21.98 22.50 -20.70
C ILE A 21 -21.05 21.52 -19.98
N GLY A 22 -21.65 20.52 -19.34
CA GLY A 22 -20.95 19.61 -18.44
C GLY A 22 -19.75 18.97 -19.11
N GLY A 23 -18.59 19.08 -18.45
CA GLY A 23 -17.34 18.48 -18.89
C GLY A 23 -17.51 17.01 -19.28
N ILE A 24 -16.91 16.67 -20.43
CA ILE A 24 -16.80 15.32 -20.95
C ILE A 24 -15.69 14.64 -20.13
N SER A 25 -16.01 13.52 -19.50
CA SER A 25 -15.21 12.84 -18.47
C SER A 25 -15.02 11.33 -18.76
N ALA A 26 -13.84 10.77 -18.60
CA ALA A 26 -13.53 9.43 -19.11
C ALA A 26 -13.73 8.28 -18.12
N GLN A 27 -13.79 8.50 -16.80
CA GLN A 27 -13.97 7.46 -15.76
C GLN A 27 -14.42 8.09 -14.40
N ASP A 28 -14.80 7.29 -13.39
CA ASP A 28 -15.20 7.76 -12.04
C ASP A 28 -14.46 7.06 -10.88
N THR A 29 -13.59 6.05 -11.12
CA THR A 29 -12.93 5.27 -10.06
C THR A 29 -11.62 4.62 -10.49
N GLU A 30 -10.66 4.55 -9.56
CA GLU A 30 -9.44 3.72 -9.58
C GLU A 30 -9.84 2.23 -9.51
N VAL A 31 -9.21 1.38 -10.31
CA VAL A 31 -9.40 -0.08 -10.25
C VAL A 31 -8.17 -0.64 -9.56
N GLU A 32 -8.32 -1.41 -8.48
CA GLU A 32 -7.19 -2.08 -7.82
C GLU A 32 -6.66 -3.20 -8.74
N MET A 33 -5.37 -3.13 -9.12
CA MET A 33 -4.84 -3.84 -10.29
C MET A 33 -3.68 -4.82 -10.01
N GLU A 34 -3.53 -5.29 -8.78
CA GLU A 34 -2.29 -6.00 -8.42
C GLU A 34 -2.17 -7.42 -9.01
N ASP A 35 -3.27 -8.08 -9.40
CA ASP A 35 -3.25 -9.53 -9.70
C ASP A 35 -3.42 -9.96 -11.18
N ILE A 36 -3.67 -9.05 -12.14
CA ILE A 36 -4.00 -9.42 -13.54
C ILE A 36 -2.99 -8.90 -14.58
N LEU A 37 -2.16 -7.92 -14.23
CA LEU A 37 -1.38 -7.13 -15.20
C LEU A 37 -0.16 -7.82 -15.84
N GLU A 38 0.19 -9.04 -15.39
CA GLU A 38 1.28 -9.85 -15.99
C GLU A 38 0.88 -11.31 -16.26
N LYS A 39 -0.40 -11.68 -16.08
CA LYS A 39 -0.85 -13.05 -16.35
C LYS A 39 -0.98 -13.29 -17.85
N ASN A 40 -0.04 -14.06 -18.40
CA ASN A 40 -0.04 -14.49 -19.81
C ASN A 40 -0.97 -15.70 -20.08
N GLU A 41 -1.49 -16.32 -19.03
CA GLU A 41 -2.36 -17.49 -19.06
C GLU A 41 -3.53 -17.26 -18.09
N ILE A 42 -4.74 -17.40 -18.60
CA ILE A 42 -6.00 -17.38 -17.85
C ILE A 42 -6.82 -18.50 -18.47
N GLU A 43 -7.33 -19.46 -17.69
CA GLU A 43 -8.24 -20.48 -18.23
C GLU A 43 -9.38 -19.77 -18.97
N GLY A 44 -9.67 -20.13 -20.23
CA GLY A 44 -10.61 -19.37 -21.07
C GLY A 44 -11.91 -19.07 -20.35
N ILE A 45 -12.23 -17.79 -20.20
CA ILE A 45 -13.43 -17.35 -19.48
C ILE A 45 -14.37 -16.71 -20.48
N SER A 46 -15.63 -17.15 -20.45
CA SER A 46 -16.73 -16.39 -21.04
C SER A 46 -17.68 -15.92 -19.95
N ARG A 47 -18.21 -14.71 -20.11
CA ARG A 47 -19.18 -14.12 -19.18
C ARG A 47 -20.34 -13.50 -19.95
N LEU A 48 -21.55 -13.86 -19.53
CA LEU A 48 -22.79 -13.23 -19.95
C LEU A 48 -23.07 -12.01 -19.07
N PHE A 49 -23.40 -10.91 -19.72
CA PHE A 49 -23.90 -9.67 -19.14
C PHE A 49 -25.24 -9.31 -19.76
N LEU A 50 -26.07 -8.64 -18.98
CA LEU A 50 -27.32 -8.04 -19.43
C LEU A 50 -27.31 -6.56 -19.12
N ILE A 51 -27.64 -5.77 -20.13
CA ILE A 51 -27.87 -4.34 -19.96
C ILE A 51 -29.32 -4.06 -20.32
N HIS A 52 -30.04 -3.44 -19.40
CA HIS A 52 -31.34 -2.86 -19.64
C HIS A 52 -31.29 -1.35 -19.40
N SER A 53 -31.87 -0.56 -20.30
CA SER A 53 -32.05 0.88 -20.08
C SER A 53 -33.41 1.32 -20.62
N PRO A 54 -34.27 1.96 -19.79
CA PRO A 54 -35.58 2.43 -20.23
C PRO A 54 -35.50 3.60 -21.23
N LEU A 55 -34.31 4.18 -21.44
CA LEU A 55 -34.06 5.22 -22.44
C LEU A 55 -33.73 4.64 -23.83
N GLY A 56 -33.70 3.32 -23.96
CA GLY A 56 -33.30 2.58 -25.16
C GLY A 56 -31.85 2.10 -25.06
N LEU A 57 -31.32 1.58 -26.15
CA LEU A 57 -29.90 1.21 -26.26
C LEU A 57 -29.28 1.89 -27.49
N PRO A 58 -28.01 2.33 -27.40
CA PRO A 58 -27.31 2.81 -28.59
C PRO A 58 -27.08 1.65 -29.56
N GLU A 59 -26.79 1.97 -30.83
CA GLU A 59 -26.36 0.96 -31.79
C GLU A 59 -25.06 0.32 -31.32
N MET A 60 -25.15 -0.92 -30.85
CA MET A 60 -24.03 -1.71 -30.38
C MET A 60 -23.75 -2.84 -31.38
N GLN A 61 -22.49 -3.05 -31.70
CA GLN A 61 -22.06 -4.07 -32.67
C GLN A 61 -21.15 -5.09 -31.99
N SER A 62 -21.28 -6.35 -32.38
CA SER A 62 -20.37 -7.40 -31.93
C SER A 62 -18.93 -7.10 -32.40
N TYR A 63 -17.97 -7.51 -31.58
CA TYR A 63 -16.57 -7.20 -31.73
C TYR A 63 -15.69 -8.45 -31.57
N LYS A 64 -14.57 -8.51 -32.30
CA LYS A 64 -13.59 -9.58 -32.15
C LYS A 64 -12.16 -9.13 -32.48
N SER A 65 -11.25 -9.45 -31.57
CA SER A 65 -9.80 -9.47 -31.74
C SER A 65 -9.28 -10.92 -31.59
N LEU A 66 -7.97 -11.12 -31.64
CA LEU A 66 -7.36 -12.45 -31.51
C LEU A 66 -7.46 -13.04 -30.09
N ASN A 67 -7.61 -12.19 -29.07
CA ASN A 67 -7.62 -12.60 -27.66
C ASN A 67 -8.90 -12.19 -26.91
N PHE A 68 -9.80 -11.45 -27.56
CA PHE A 68 -11.02 -10.97 -26.94
C PHE A 68 -12.18 -10.87 -27.94
N SER A 69 -13.40 -11.20 -27.51
CA SER A 69 -14.61 -10.91 -28.30
C SER A 69 -15.77 -10.50 -27.41
N THR A 70 -16.64 -9.65 -27.98
CA THR A 70 -17.92 -9.23 -27.40
C THR A 70 -19.00 -9.58 -28.41
N GLU A 71 -19.87 -10.53 -28.09
CA GLU A 71 -21.06 -10.84 -28.88
C GLU A 71 -22.26 -10.10 -28.29
N ILE A 72 -22.94 -9.28 -29.09
CA ILE A 72 -24.06 -8.46 -28.65
C ILE A 72 -25.32 -8.89 -29.38
N LYS A 73 -26.35 -9.22 -28.62
CA LYS A 73 -27.69 -9.52 -29.11
C LYS A 73 -28.69 -8.59 -28.44
N ILE A 74 -29.28 -7.69 -29.22
CA ILE A 74 -30.40 -6.88 -28.77
C ILE A 74 -31.64 -7.79 -28.73
N VAL A 75 -32.13 -8.08 -27.53
CA VAL A 75 -33.26 -9.00 -27.32
C VAL A 75 -34.58 -8.23 -27.39
N GLU A 76 -34.58 -7.01 -26.87
CA GLU A 76 -35.71 -6.08 -26.85
C GLU A 76 -35.19 -4.65 -27.07
N GLU A 77 -36.06 -3.69 -27.41
CA GLU A 77 -35.70 -2.28 -27.65
C GLU A 77 -34.87 -1.65 -26.50
N TYR A 78 -35.05 -2.16 -25.28
CA TYR A 78 -34.44 -1.67 -24.06
C TYR A 78 -33.44 -2.65 -23.43
N ARG A 79 -33.17 -3.82 -24.04
CA ARG A 79 -32.39 -4.90 -23.42
C ARG A 79 -31.39 -5.58 -24.38
N ALA A 80 -30.14 -5.69 -23.94
CA ALA A 80 -29.06 -6.40 -24.62
C ALA A 80 -28.53 -7.57 -23.79
N GLU A 81 -28.33 -8.71 -24.46
CA GLU A 81 -27.50 -9.84 -24.05
C GLU A 81 -26.09 -9.65 -24.61
N ILE A 82 -25.08 -9.73 -23.75
CA ILE A 82 -23.70 -9.47 -24.11
C ILE A 82 -22.83 -10.61 -23.59
N VAL A 83 -22.18 -11.34 -24.49
CA VAL A 83 -21.24 -12.40 -24.12
C VAL A 83 -19.83 -11.91 -24.43
N ASN A 84 -19.03 -11.76 -23.38
CA ASN A 84 -17.61 -11.51 -23.51
C ASN A 84 -16.84 -12.82 -23.41
N THR A 85 -15.81 -12.99 -24.22
CA THR A 85 -14.93 -14.17 -24.21
C THR A 85 -13.48 -13.72 -24.27
N LEU A 86 -12.68 -14.21 -23.33
CA LEU A 86 -11.22 -14.13 -23.36
C LEU A 86 -10.64 -15.43 -23.89
N ALA A 87 -9.57 -15.33 -24.68
CA ALA A 87 -8.78 -16.49 -25.07
C ALA A 87 -8.01 -17.08 -23.87
N ASP A 88 -7.76 -18.38 -23.88
CA ASP A 88 -7.06 -19.12 -22.81
C ASP A 88 -5.61 -18.63 -22.57
N LYS A 89 -5.03 -17.97 -23.56
CA LYS A 89 -3.67 -17.43 -23.50
C LYS A 89 -3.52 -16.23 -24.40
N MET A 90 -2.61 -15.35 -24.03
CA MET A 90 -2.17 -14.29 -24.94
C MET A 90 -1.58 -14.89 -26.21
N PRO A 91 -1.98 -14.42 -27.41
CA PRO A 91 -1.36 -14.85 -28.65
C PRO A 91 0.15 -14.57 -28.61
N SER A 92 0.91 -15.39 -29.32
CA SER A 92 2.38 -15.32 -29.36
C SER A 92 2.88 -15.05 -30.78
N PRO A 93 2.65 -13.84 -31.32
CA PRO A 93 3.19 -13.45 -32.62
C PRO A 93 4.71 -13.61 -32.65
N GLN A 94 5.24 -13.97 -33.83
CA GLN A 94 6.67 -14.18 -34.06
C GLN A 94 7.25 -13.12 -35.01
N ASP A 95 6.58 -11.97 -35.11
CA ASP A 95 6.99 -10.89 -36.00
C ASP A 95 8.36 -10.32 -35.61
N PRO A 96 9.31 -10.23 -36.55
CA PRO A 96 10.59 -9.57 -36.29
C PRO A 96 10.38 -8.08 -36.00
N PHE A 97 11.38 -7.44 -35.39
CA PHE A 97 11.43 -5.99 -35.28
C PHE A 97 12.70 -5.45 -35.96
N PRO A 98 12.60 -4.44 -36.84
CA PRO A 98 11.37 -3.77 -37.30
C PRO A 98 10.44 -4.70 -38.10
N LEU A 99 9.14 -4.37 -38.17
CA LEU A 99 8.18 -5.14 -38.96
C LEU A 99 8.53 -5.06 -40.46
N GLU A 100 8.64 -6.20 -41.13
CA GLU A 100 9.07 -6.28 -42.53
C GLU A 100 7.90 -6.12 -43.53
N GLU A 101 6.74 -6.71 -43.24
CA GLU A 101 5.59 -6.73 -44.15
C GLU A 101 4.30 -6.37 -43.41
N ILE A 102 3.84 -5.12 -43.55
CA ILE A 102 2.51 -4.71 -43.11
C ILE A 102 1.57 -4.79 -44.32
N PRO A 103 0.42 -5.49 -44.23
CA PRO A 103 -0.52 -5.60 -45.35
C PRO A 103 -0.94 -4.21 -45.86
N GLY A 104 -0.83 -3.98 -47.17
CA GLY A 104 -1.24 -2.70 -47.78
C GLY A 104 -2.74 -2.39 -47.67
N THR A 105 -3.55 -3.38 -47.29
CA THR A 105 -4.96 -3.26 -46.96
C THR A 105 -5.20 -2.65 -45.57
N LEU A 106 -4.19 -2.64 -44.69
CA LEU A 106 -4.29 -2.03 -43.38
C LEU A 106 -4.38 -0.52 -43.52
N ASP A 107 -5.38 0.08 -42.87
CA ASP A 107 -5.58 1.52 -42.87
C ASP A 107 -4.35 2.23 -42.28
N GLN A 108 -3.73 3.09 -43.09
CA GLN A 108 -2.51 3.80 -42.74
C GLN A 108 -2.69 4.75 -41.55
N ARG A 109 -3.93 5.11 -41.19
CA ARG A 109 -4.21 5.89 -39.97
C ARG A 109 -3.75 5.21 -38.69
N TYR A 110 -3.55 3.89 -38.70
CA TYR A 110 -3.02 3.15 -37.55
C TYR A 110 -1.50 3.19 -37.43
N LEU A 111 -0.80 3.77 -38.41
CA LEU A 111 0.64 4.02 -38.40
C LEU A 111 0.95 5.52 -38.30
N ASN A 112 0.08 6.36 -38.87
CA ASN A 112 0.28 7.80 -38.94
C ASN A 112 -0.07 8.52 -37.62
N PRO A 113 0.51 9.71 -37.38
CA PRO A 113 0.13 10.56 -36.25
C PRO A 113 -1.32 11.04 -36.37
N SER A 114 -1.92 11.37 -35.24
CA SER A 114 -3.25 11.96 -35.16
C SER A 114 -3.33 12.99 -34.01
N PRO A 115 -4.40 13.82 -33.93
CA PRO A 115 -4.51 14.90 -32.95
C PRO A 115 -4.20 14.57 -31.48
N LYS A 116 -4.51 13.37 -30.98
CA LYS A 116 -4.14 12.96 -29.59
C LYS A 116 -3.08 11.87 -29.52
N ILE A 117 -2.59 11.39 -30.66
CA ILE A 117 -1.55 10.35 -30.78
C ILE A 117 -0.45 10.92 -31.68
N GLU A 118 0.36 11.81 -31.12
CA GLU A 118 1.36 12.59 -31.86
C GLU A 118 2.66 11.81 -32.11
N SER A 119 2.57 10.70 -32.83
CA SER A 119 3.71 9.77 -33.04
C SER A 119 4.95 10.44 -33.65
N GLU A 120 4.78 11.37 -34.59
CA GLU A 120 5.89 12.11 -35.22
C GLU A 120 6.53 13.19 -34.33
N ASN A 121 6.05 13.39 -33.10
CA ASN A 121 6.65 14.37 -32.21
C ASN A 121 8.09 13.95 -31.85
N PRO A 122 9.10 14.84 -31.96
CA PRO A 122 10.49 14.50 -31.67
C PRO A 122 10.73 13.89 -30.28
N ARG A 123 9.90 14.24 -29.29
CA ARG A 123 9.99 13.70 -27.94
C ARG A 123 9.46 12.27 -27.83
N ILE A 124 8.42 11.92 -28.61
CA ILE A 124 7.96 10.53 -28.75
C ILE A 124 9.04 9.71 -29.46
N SER A 125 9.64 10.23 -30.53
CA SER A 125 10.78 9.57 -31.18
C SER A 125 11.96 9.36 -30.23
N ALA A 126 12.31 10.35 -29.42
CA ALA A 126 13.40 10.21 -28.45
C ALA A 126 13.08 9.13 -27.40
N LEU A 127 11.86 9.12 -26.87
CA LEU A 127 11.41 8.10 -25.91
C LEU A 127 11.39 6.69 -26.54
N ALA A 128 10.90 6.57 -27.77
CA ALA A 128 10.88 5.31 -28.50
C ALA A 128 12.30 4.73 -28.66
N GLN A 129 13.28 5.57 -29.00
CA GLN A 129 14.68 5.17 -29.08
C GLN A 129 15.28 4.82 -27.71
N GLU A 130 14.91 5.55 -26.64
CA GLU A 130 15.33 5.21 -25.28
C GLU A 130 14.84 3.81 -24.89
N ILE A 131 13.56 3.49 -25.15
CA ILE A 131 12.98 2.18 -24.87
C ILE A 131 13.70 1.10 -25.67
N LEU A 132 13.89 1.29 -26.99
CA LEU A 132 14.58 0.32 -27.84
C LEU A 132 16.03 0.07 -27.42
N SER A 133 16.73 1.09 -26.89
CA SER A 133 18.13 0.95 -26.46
C SER A 133 18.34 -0.04 -25.30
N LYS A 134 17.25 -0.41 -24.60
CA LYS A 134 17.27 -1.37 -23.49
C LYS A 134 17.04 -2.82 -23.94
N LEU A 135 16.69 -3.03 -25.21
CA LEU A 135 16.35 -4.33 -25.78
C LEU A 135 17.48 -4.83 -26.69
N ASP A 136 17.84 -6.11 -26.58
CA ASP A 136 18.81 -6.77 -27.46
C ASP A 136 18.08 -7.58 -28.52
N GLN A 137 18.12 -7.12 -29.77
CA GLN A 137 17.47 -7.75 -30.94
C GLN A 137 16.02 -8.20 -30.67
N PRO A 138 15.13 -7.28 -30.23
CA PRO A 138 13.79 -7.66 -29.86
C PRO A 138 12.95 -8.09 -31.06
N ASN A 139 11.90 -8.86 -30.82
CA ASN A 139 10.77 -9.01 -31.72
C ASN A 139 9.68 -7.95 -31.45
N ALA A 140 8.67 -7.83 -32.31
CA ALA A 140 7.64 -6.80 -32.17
C ALA A 140 6.84 -6.91 -30.86
N LYS A 141 6.61 -8.13 -30.37
CA LYS A 141 5.90 -8.37 -29.11
C LYS A 141 6.70 -7.87 -27.91
N GLU A 142 8.00 -8.11 -27.88
CA GLU A 142 8.90 -7.63 -26.83
C GLU A 142 8.95 -6.10 -26.79
N VAL A 143 8.96 -5.45 -27.95
CA VAL A 143 8.84 -3.99 -28.04
C VAL A 143 7.53 -3.50 -27.44
N VAL A 144 6.39 -4.11 -27.79
CA VAL A 144 5.08 -3.73 -27.23
C VAL A 144 5.04 -3.90 -25.72
N PHE A 145 5.57 -5.01 -25.21
CA PHE A 145 5.61 -5.30 -23.79
C PHE A 145 6.46 -4.27 -23.03
N GLU A 146 7.62 -3.91 -23.58
CA GLU A 146 8.49 -2.91 -22.95
C GLU A 146 7.89 -1.51 -22.97
N VAL A 147 7.19 -1.13 -24.05
CA VAL A 147 6.44 0.12 -24.10
C VAL A 147 5.36 0.16 -23.01
N LEU A 148 4.58 -0.92 -22.84
CA LEU A 148 3.55 -0.99 -21.80
C LEU A 148 4.13 -1.01 -20.38
N ARG A 149 5.26 -1.69 -20.16
CA ARG A 149 6.00 -1.66 -18.88
C ARG A 149 6.54 -0.28 -18.57
N TRP A 150 7.10 0.42 -19.57
CA TRP A 150 7.53 1.80 -19.42
C TRP A 150 6.35 2.68 -19.00
N ASN A 151 5.21 2.53 -19.70
CA ASN A 151 3.98 3.25 -19.42
C ASN A 151 3.56 3.10 -17.95
N ARG A 152 3.48 1.85 -17.47
CA ARG A 152 3.12 1.51 -16.08
C ARG A 152 4.09 2.09 -15.04
N SER A 153 5.39 2.10 -15.36
CA SER A 153 6.44 2.53 -14.41
C SER A 153 6.65 4.05 -14.37
N HIS A 154 6.13 4.78 -15.35
CA HIS A 154 6.38 6.23 -15.49
C HIS A 154 5.12 7.09 -15.41
N LEU A 155 3.93 6.50 -15.49
CA LEU A 155 2.66 7.19 -15.38
C LEU A 155 1.94 6.83 -14.08
N ILE A 156 1.25 7.80 -13.51
CA ILE A 156 0.45 7.70 -12.28
C ILE A 156 -1.01 7.99 -12.65
N TRP A 157 -1.95 7.31 -12.00
CA TRP A 157 -3.37 7.56 -12.22
C TRP A 157 -3.78 8.97 -11.76
N GLY A 158 -4.56 9.66 -12.59
CA GLY A 158 -4.92 11.06 -12.46
C GLY A 158 -6.42 11.35 -12.53
N ASN A 159 -6.75 12.61 -12.82
CA ASN A 159 -8.12 13.06 -12.93
C ASN A 159 -8.85 12.30 -14.06
N PRO A 160 -9.94 11.60 -13.74
CA PRO A 160 -10.59 10.75 -14.72
C PRO A 160 -11.42 11.56 -15.73
N ASN A 161 -11.54 12.88 -15.55
CA ASN A 161 -12.26 13.75 -16.47
C ASN A 161 -11.43 14.26 -17.66
N ASP A 162 -10.11 14.08 -17.62
CA ASP A 162 -9.22 14.67 -18.63
C ASP A 162 -9.20 13.84 -19.92
N VAL A 163 -8.82 14.47 -21.03
CA VAL A 163 -8.60 13.78 -22.33
C VAL A 163 -7.17 14.09 -22.79
N PRO A 164 -6.16 13.55 -22.09
CA PRO A 164 -4.77 13.86 -22.39
C PRO A 164 -4.38 13.29 -23.74
N SER A 165 -3.64 14.06 -24.51
CA SER A 165 -2.86 13.60 -25.67
C SER A 165 -1.65 12.76 -25.23
N ALA A 166 -0.96 12.13 -26.18
CA ALA A 166 0.28 11.40 -25.89
C ALA A 166 1.35 12.34 -25.31
N ILE A 167 1.50 13.55 -25.85
CA ILE A 167 2.48 14.51 -25.34
C ILE A 167 2.10 15.07 -23.97
N GLU A 168 0.83 15.41 -23.74
CA GLU A 168 0.37 15.82 -22.41
C GLU A 168 0.59 14.69 -21.38
N SER A 169 0.37 13.43 -21.79
CA SER A 169 0.61 12.26 -20.94
C SER A 169 2.10 12.13 -20.57
N LEU A 170 3.00 12.32 -21.53
CA LEU A 170 4.45 12.31 -21.30
C LEU A 170 4.90 13.46 -20.38
N ASP A 171 4.29 14.64 -20.51
CA ASP A 171 4.65 15.83 -19.75
C ASP A 171 4.16 15.79 -18.30
N THR A 172 2.90 15.43 -18.12
CA THR A 172 2.25 15.49 -16.81
C THR A 172 2.50 14.26 -15.96
N ARG A 173 2.75 13.10 -16.61
CA ARG A 173 2.89 11.78 -15.97
C ARG A 173 1.71 11.38 -15.07
N THR A 174 0.62 12.13 -15.10
CA THR A 174 -0.57 11.93 -14.27
C THR A 174 -1.76 11.87 -15.21
N VAL A 175 -2.28 10.67 -15.46
CA VAL A 175 -3.22 10.42 -16.56
C VAL A 175 -4.32 9.44 -16.17
N ASN A 176 -5.37 9.35 -16.99
CA ASN A 176 -6.40 8.32 -16.90
C ASN A 176 -6.25 7.28 -18.03
N CYS A 177 -7.23 6.37 -18.17
CA CYS A 177 -7.23 5.31 -19.17
C CYS A 177 -6.94 5.79 -20.60
N ILE A 178 -7.35 7.01 -20.94
CA ILE A 178 -7.09 7.60 -22.26
C ILE A 178 -5.60 7.89 -22.43
N GLY A 179 -4.96 8.55 -21.46
CA GLY A 179 -3.53 8.85 -21.53
C GLY A 179 -2.67 7.59 -21.47
N PHE A 180 -3.09 6.62 -20.65
CA PHE A 180 -2.51 5.28 -20.66
C PHE A 180 -2.62 4.62 -22.04
N THR A 181 -3.64 4.91 -22.85
CA THR A 181 -3.77 4.36 -24.21
C THR A 181 -3.03 5.17 -25.27
N HIS A 182 -3.13 6.51 -25.24
CA HIS A 182 -2.59 7.38 -26.27
C HIS A 182 -1.06 7.39 -26.32
N LEU A 183 -0.39 7.44 -25.16
CA LEU A 183 1.08 7.47 -25.12
C LEU A 183 1.72 6.22 -25.73
N PRO A 184 1.36 4.98 -25.32
CA PRO A 184 1.95 3.80 -25.94
C PRO A 184 1.54 3.66 -27.40
N ALA A 185 0.32 4.05 -27.80
CA ALA A 185 -0.05 4.07 -29.21
C ALA A 185 0.86 5.00 -30.03
N ALA A 186 1.22 6.18 -29.52
CA ALA A 186 2.10 7.12 -30.21
C ALA A 186 3.51 6.55 -30.36
N ILE A 187 4.05 5.94 -29.29
CA ILE A 187 5.36 5.29 -29.30
C ILE A 187 5.38 4.13 -30.31
N LEU A 188 4.36 3.27 -30.29
CA LEU A 188 4.29 2.11 -31.20
C LEU A 188 4.19 2.53 -32.67
N ARG A 189 3.34 3.52 -32.97
CA ARG A 189 3.24 4.09 -34.32
C ARG A 189 4.55 4.68 -34.81
N GLN A 190 5.26 5.39 -33.93
CA GLN A 190 6.60 5.93 -34.23
C GLN A 190 7.63 4.83 -34.53
N LEU A 191 7.44 3.63 -33.96
CA LEU A 191 8.27 2.45 -34.22
C LEU A 191 7.80 1.62 -35.43
N GLY A 192 6.80 2.09 -36.17
CA GLY A 192 6.24 1.38 -37.33
C GLY A 192 5.33 0.20 -36.95
N ILE A 193 4.88 0.13 -35.70
CA ILE A 193 3.95 -0.90 -35.22
C ILE A 193 2.52 -0.34 -35.26
N PRO A 194 1.59 -0.91 -36.05
CA PRO A 194 0.24 -0.38 -36.14
C PRO A 194 -0.51 -0.53 -34.81
N ALA A 195 -1.08 0.58 -34.33
CA ALA A 195 -1.80 0.62 -33.05
C ALA A 195 -3.10 1.44 -33.16
N ARG A 196 -4.12 1.07 -32.40
CA ARG A 196 -5.41 1.78 -32.33
C ARG A 196 -6.00 1.78 -30.92
N THR A 197 -6.96 2.66 -30.70
CA THR A 197 -7.72 2.73 -29.45
C THR A 197 -8.97 1.87 -29.55
N VAL A 198 -9.37 1.28 -28.43
CA VAL A 198 -10.62 0.54 -28.30
C VAL A 198 -11.42 1.16 -27.16
N ARG A 199 -12.65 1.60 -27.47
CA ARG A 199 -13.54 2.15 -26.47
C ARG A 199 -14.40 1.02 -25.89
N THR A 200 -14.42 0.92 -24.57
CA THR A 200 -15.22 -0.08 -23.85
C THR A 200 -16.01 0.53 -22.69
N PHE A 201 -16.96 -0.25 -22.16
CA PHE A 201 -17.36 -0.18 -20.76
C PHE A 201 -16.68 -1.30 -19.97
N ILE A 202 -16.42 -1.11 -18.70
CA ILE A 202 -16.27 -2.18 -17.71
C ILE A 202 -17.65 -2.37 -17.07
N ALA A 203 -18.26 -3.54 -17.26
CA ALA A 203 -19.52 -3.89 -16.62
C ALA A 203 -19.30 -4.20 -15.13
N ARG A 204 -20.06 -3.55 -14.26
CA ARG A 204 -20.04 -3.75 -12.81
C ARG A 204 -21.45 -4.07 -12.30
N PRO A 205 -21.93 -5.32 -12.48
CA PRO A 205 -23.24 -5.75 -12.00
C PRO A 205 -23.41 -5.51 -10.49
N ASP A 206 -22.33 -5.71 -9.72
CA ASP A 206 -22.24 -5.50 -8.27
C ASP A 206 -22.62 -4.08 -7.84
N GLN A 207 -22.34 -3.09 -8.69
CA GLN A 207 -22.63 -1.67 -8.45
C GLN A 207 -23.76 -1.13 -9.33
N ASN A 208 -24.34 -1.97 -10.20
CA ASN A 208 -25.23 -1.55 -11.26
C ASN A 208 -24.65 -0.42 -12.14
N ARG A 209 -23.37 -0.57 -12.56
CA ARG A 209 -22.62 0.47 -13.28
C ARG A 209 -22.01 -0.04 -14.57
N LEU A 210 -21.91 0.88 -15.54
CA LEU A 210 -21.05 0.76 -16.70
C LEU A 210 -19.98 1.83 -16.55
N ILE A 211 -18.72 1.42 -16.44
CA ILE A 211 -17.60 2.34 -16.27
C ILE A 211 -16.95 2.54 -17.64
N PRO A 212 -17.04 3.74 -18.24
CA PRO A 212 -16.17 4.16 -19.32
C PRO A 212 -14.71 3.71 -19.19
N HIS A 213 -14.17 3.01 -20.18
CA HIS A 213 -12.75 2.63 -20.22
C HIS A 213 -12.16 2.67 -21.63
N TYR A 214 -10.84 2.60 -21.75
CA TYR A 214 -10.11 2.52 -23.02
C TYR A 214 -9.05 1.42 -22.97
N LEU A 215 -8.94 0.68 -24.07
CA LEU A 215 -7.92 -0.33 -24.27
C LEU A 215 -7.04 0.02 -25.47
N LEU A 216 -5.88 -0.62 -25.55
CA LEU A 216 -4.95 -0.51 -26.67
C LEU A 216 -5.07 -1.76 -27.56
N GLU A 217 -5.01 -1.57 -28.87
CA GLU A 217 -4.87 -2.68 -29.81
C GLU A 217 -3.66 -2.52 -30.69
N VAL A 218 -2.97 -3.64 -30.92
CA VAL A 218 -1.77 -3.73 -31.76
C VAL A 218 -1.96 -4.79 -32.82
N TYR A 219 -1.61 -4.46 -34.06
CA TYR A 219 -1.69 -5.38 -35.20
C TYR A 219 -0.40 -6.17 -35.36
N TYR A 220 -0.52 -7.47 -35.59
CA TYR A 220 0.61 -8.37 -35.84
C TYR A 220 0.46 -9.06 -37.20
N PRO A 221 1.33 -8.75 -38.18
CA PRO A 221 1.26 -9.36 -39.52
C PRO A 221 1.31 -10.88 -39.52
N SER A 222 2.16 -11.51 -38.68
CA SER A 222 2.28 -12.97 -38.62
C SER A 222 0.99 -13.69 -38.23
N LEU A 223 0.04 -12.98 -37.62
CA LEU A 223 -1.26 -13.52 -37.20
C LEU A 223 -2.44 -12.95 -37.99
N ASP A 224 -2.19 -12.02 -38.92
CA ASP A 224 -3.22 -11.29 -39.67
C ASP A 224 -4.33 -10.72 -38.76
N GLY A 225 -3.96 -10.14 -37.62
CA GLY A 225 -4.96 -9.75 -36.63
C GLY A 225 -4.49 -8.81 -35.53
N TRP A 226 -5.48 -8.26 -34.82
CA TRP A 226 -5.32 -7.35 -33.69
C TRP A 226 -5.29 -8.12 -32.37
N ILE A 227 -4.36 -7.76 -31.49
CA ILE A 227 -4.33 -8.21 -30.09
C ILE A 227 -4.71 -7.02 -29.21
N THR A 228 -5.66 -7.22 -28.30
CA THR A 228 -6.14 -6.24 -27.33
C THR A 228 -5.31 -6.30 -26.04
N TYR A 229 -4.91 -5.15 -25.51
CA TYR A 229 -4.10 -5.01 -24.31
C TYR A 229 -4.76 -4.05 -23.32
N GLU A 230 -4.62 -4.33 -22.02
CA GLU A 230 -4.88 -3.33 -20.97
C GLU A 230 -3.72 -2.32 -20.97
N PRO A 231 -3.91 -1.04 -21.33
CA PRO A 231 -2.81 -0.09 -21.55
C PRO A 231 -1.95 0.24 -20.32
N GLN A 232 -2.40 -0.16 -19.12
CA GLN A 232 -1.69 -0.01 -17.85
C GLN A 232 -0.71 -1.15 -17.55
N GLY A 233 -0.60 -2.18 -18.41
CA GLY A 233 0.40 -3.25 -18.28
C GLY A 233 0.39 -4.23 -19.47
N PRO A 234 1.35 -5.16 -19.60
CA PRO A 234 1.37 -6.10 -20.73
C PRO A 234 0.31 -7.23 -20.63
N GLY A 235 -0.86 -6.98 -20.02
CA GLY A 235 -1.88 -7.99 -19.70
C GLY A 235 -3.06 -8.04 -20.67
N MET A 236 -3.86 -9.10 -20.51
CA MET A 236 -5.19 -9.27 -21.13
C MET A 236 -6.16 -8.17 -20.67
N PRO A 237 -7.16 -7.79 -21.49
CA PRO A 237 -8.25 -6.94 -21.03
C PRO A 237 -9.11 -7.64 -19.97
N PHE A 238 -9.90 -6.88 -19.22
CA PHE A 238 -10.85 -7.45 -18.27
C PHE A 238 -11.99 -8.17 -19.00
N ILE A 239 -12.44 -9.31 -18.46
CA ILE A 239 -13.58 -10.04 -19.05
C ILE A 239 -14.87 -9.22 -19.01
N GLU A 240 -14.94 -8.26 -18.09
CA GLU A 240 -16.02 -7.29 -17.94
C GLU A 240 -16.01 -6.20 -19.02
N ASN A 241 -14.99 -6.13 -19.89
CA ASN A 241 -14.91 -5.13 -20.94
C ASN A 241 -15.93 -5.38 -22.05
N ILE A 242 -16.91 -4.50 -22.22
CA ILE A 242 -17.84 -4.54 -23.35
C ILE A 242 -17.32 -3.59 -24.42
N VAL A 243 -16.85 -4.12 -25.55
CA VAL A 243 -16.34 -3.28 -26.65
C VAL A 243 -17.48 -2.55 -27.34
N LEU A 244 -17.30 -1.24 -27.54
CA LEU A 244 -18.28 -0.37 -28.19
C LEU A 244 -17.85 -0.06 -29.61
N TYR A 245 -16.59 0.35 -29.79
CA TYR A 245 -16.00 0.64 -31.09
C TYR A 245 -14.47 0.71 -31.02
N THR A 246 -13.82 0.65 -32.18
CA THR A 246 -12.39 0.90 -32.33
C THR A 246 -12.17 2.18 -33.12
N HIS A 247 -11.09 2.90 -32.84
CA HIS A 247 -10.79 4.15 -33.54
C HIS A 247 -9.28 4.41 -33.58
N TYR A 248 -8.81 5.09 -34.64
CA TYR A 248 -7.40 5.44 -34.81
C TYR A 248 -6.95 6.60 -33.89
N ASP A 249 -7.87 7.24 -33.17
CA ASP A 249 -7.62 8.34 -32.24
C ASP A 249 -8.77 8.47 -31.23
N TRP A 250 -8.78 9.52 -30.42
CA TRP A 250 -9.93 9.97 -29.66
C TRP A 250 -11.15 10.30 -30.56
N ASP A 251 -12.26 9.63 -30.31
CA ASP A 251 -13.54 9.84 -31.02
C ASP A 251 -14.59 10.49 -30.12
N ILE A 252 -14.84 11.78 -30.36
CA ILE A 252 -15.85 12.58 -29.64
C ILE A 252 -17.28 12.13 -30.00
N GLU A 253 -17.53 11.71 -31.23
CA GLU A 253 -18.87 11.32 -31.67
C GLU A 253 -19.24 9.96 -31.07
N GLY A 254 -18.37 8.97 -31.17
CA GLY A 254 -18.53 7.70 -30.46
C GLY A 254 -18.70 7.90 -28.95
N GLN A 255 -17.91 8.78 -28.33
CA GLN A 255 -18.10 9.15 -26.92
C GLN A 255 -19.52 9.66 -26.64
N ARG A 256 -20.02 10.60 -27.43
CA ARG A 256 -21.37 11.16 -27.25
C ARG A 256 -22.45 10.10 -27.42
N ASN A 257 -22.27 9.16 -28.35
CA ASN A 257 -23.25 8.13 -28.67
C ASN A 257 -23.44 7.11 -27.54
N PHE A 258 -22.40 6.79 -26.77
CA PHE A 258 -22.48 5.78 -25.70
C PHE A 258 -22.52 6.35 -24.28
N ARG A 259 -21.99 7.56 -24.06
CA ARG A 259 -21.80 8.13 -22.71
C ARG A 259 -23.07 8.24 -21.88
N TRP A 260 -24.19 8.54 -22.52
CA TRP A 260 -25.46 8.69 -21.81
C TRP A 260 -25.90 7.38 -21.15
N LEU A 261 -25.60 6.22 -21.77
CA LEU A 261 -25.96 4.92 -21.22
C LEU A 261 -25.24 4.66 -19.89
N ALA A 262 -23.96 5.01 -19.77
CA ALA A 262 -23.25 4.91 -18.49
C ALA A 262 -23.84 5.81 -17.38
N ARG A 263 -24.44 6.94 -17.77
CA ARG A 263 -25.03 7.95 -16.88
C ARG A 263 -26.52 7.73 -16.59
N ASP A 264 -27.18 6.81 -17.28
CA ASP A 264 -28.58 6.50 -17.01
C ASP A 264 -28.71 5.94 -15.58
N LEU A 265 -29.49 6.63 -14.76
CA LEU A 265 -29.73 6.25 -13.36
C LEU A 265 -30.72 5.09 -13.24
N ASN A 266 -31.51 4.84 -14.29
CA ASN A 266 -32.53 3.79 -14.31
C ASN A 266 -32.08 2.55 -15.10
N LYS A 267 -30.82 2.50 -15.52
CA LYS A 267 -30.26 1.31 -16.16
C LYS A 267 -30.11 0.18 -15.15
N THR A 268 -30.12 -1.03 -15.66
CA THR A 268 -29.76 -2.23 -14.92
C THR A 268 -28.64 -2.96 -15.64
N VAL A 269 -27.58 -3.30 -14.92
CA VAL A 269 -26.45 -4.12 -15.37
C VAL A 269 -26.45 -5.38 -14.51
N LEU A 270 -26.62 -6.53 -15.15
CA LEU A 270 -26.59 -7.85 -14.50
C LEU A 270 -25.52 -8.72 -15.17
N GLY A 271 -25.12 -9.81 -14.51
CA GLY A 271 -24.29 -10.84 -15.12
C GLY A 271 -22.97 -11.08 -14.42
N GLY A 272 -21.98 -11.57 -15.17
CA GLY A 272 -20.82 -12.27 -14.63
C GLY A 272 -21.04 -13.79 -14.58
N ILE A 273 -21.97 -14.32 -15.38
CA ILE A 273 -22.38 -15.74 -15.34
C ILE A 273 -21.78 -16.50 -16.52
N ASP A 274 -21.59 -17.80 -16.39
CA ASP A 274 -21.22 -18.68 -17.49
C ASP A 274 -22.36 -18.72 -18.56
N PRO A 275 -22.10 -18.32 -19.82
CA PRO A 275 -23.11 -18.30 -20.87
C PRO A 275 -23.62 -19.68 -21.31
N SER A 276 -22.97 -20.78 -20.89
CA SER A 276 -23.42 -22.15 -21.19
C SER A 276 -24.64 -22.58 -20.36
N ILE A 277 -25.01 -21.81 -19.32
CA ILE A 277 -26.14 -22.09 -18.45
C ILE A 277 -27.44 -21.69 -19.17
N GLU A 278 -28.37 -22.64 -19.30
CA GLU A 278 -29.69 -22.39 -19.90
C GLU A 278 -30.60 -21.64 -18.92
N ASN A 279 -31.17 -20.50 -19.34
CA ASN A 279 -31.99 -19.61 -18.51
C ASN A 279 -31.34 -19.30 -17.14
N PRO A 280 -30.14 -18.71 -17.12
CA PRO A 280 -29.41 -18.48 -15.89
C PRO A 280 -30.21 -17.57 -14.96
N ASP A 281 -30.08 -17.78 -13.66
CA ASP A 281 -30.52 -16.77 -12.70
C ASP A 281 -29.65 -15.54 -12.83
N LEU A 282 -30.29 -14.38 -12.83
CA LEU A 282 -29.69 -13.08 -13.06
C LEU A 282 -29.94 -12.14 -11.87
N SER A 283 -30.78 -12.55 -10.92
CA SER A 283 -31.00 -11.76 -9.72
C SER A 283 -29.84 -12.00 -8.76
N PRO A 284 -29.10 -10.96 -8.36
CA PRO A 284 -28.11 -11.13 -7.30
C PRO A 284 -28.80 -11.18 -5.93
N PRO A 285 -28.13 -11.73 -4.90
CA PRO A 285 -28.67 -11.80 -3.55
C PRO A 285 -29.13 -10.45 -2.99
N GLU A 286 -30.20 -10.47 -2.21
CA GLU A 286 -30.78 -9.31 -1.57
C GLU A 286 -30.54 -9.31 -0.05
N LEU A 287 -30.13 -8.15 0.48
CA LEU A 287 -29.94 -7.94 1.91
C LEU A 287 -31.28 -7.49 2.50
N LEU A 288 -31.77 -8.21 3.50
CA LEU A 288 -33.00 -7.88 4.20
C LEU A 288 -32.73 -7.17 5.53
N ASP A 289 -31.71 -7.61 6.28
CA ASP A 289 -31.35 -7.02 7.57
C ASP A 289 -29.89 -7.28 7.95
N ILE A 290 -29.34 -6.43 8.80
CA ILE A 290 -28.03 -6.58 9.43
C ILE A 290 -28.09 -6.12 10.89
N ALA A 291 -27.57 -6.94 11.79
CA ALA A 291 -27.56 -6.67 13.22
C ALA A 291 -26.19 -6.98 13.85
N PHE A 292 -25.82 -6.16 14.82
CA PHE A 292 -24.64 -6.33 15.68
C PHE A 292 -25.13 -6.60 17.09
N ASP A 293 -24.81 -7.77 17.66
CA ASP A 293 -25.24 -8.14 19.01
C ASP A 293 -24.03 -8.46 19.91
N PRO A 294 -23.75 -7.66 20.95
CA PRO A 294 -24.41 -6.39 21.26
C PRO A 294 -23.94 -5.25 20.30
N PRO A 295 -24.78 -4.21 20.05
CA PRO A 295 -24.43 -3.08 19.18
C PRO A 295 -23.45 -2.08 19.85
N HIS A 296 -23.24 -2.27 21.16
CA HIS A 296 -22.28 -1.58 21.99
C HIS A 296 -21.62 -2.60 22.92
N PHE A 297 -20.29 -2.64 23.01
CA PHE A 297 -19.61 -3.59 23.92
C PHE A 297 -18.42 -2.99 24.67
N ASP A 298 -18.15 -3.55 25.86
CA ASP A 298 -16.96 -3.26 26.67
C ASP A 298 -15.84 -4.27 26.35
N PRO A 299 -14.67 -3.82 25.88
CA PRO A 299 -13.51 -4.68 25.63
C PRO A 299 -13.05 -5.51 26.86
N LYS A 300 -13.33 -5.06 28.09
CA LYS A 300 -12.96 -5.73 29.35
C LYS A 300 -13.77 -6.97 29.66
N GLU A 301 -15.00 -7.06 29.15
CA GLU A 301 -15.89 -8.20 29.38
C GLU A 301 -15.57 -9.39 28.44
N GLY A 302 -14.59 -9.21 27.55
CA GLY A 302 -14.12 -10.19 26.60
C GLY A 302 -14.61 -9.88 25.19
N HIS A 303 -13.69 -9.47 24.32
CA HIS A 303 -13.85 -9.20 22.88
C HIS A 303 -14.39 -10.38 22.03
N LYS A 304 -14.76 -11.50 22.66
CA LYS A 304 -15.15 -12.75 21.99
C LYS A 304 -16.64 -12.85 21.64
N ASN A 305 -17.46 -11.84 21.96
CA ASN A 305 -18.91 -12.02 22.00
C ASN A 305 -19.74 -11.11 21.08
N VAL A 306 -19.15 -10.29 20.21
CA VAL A 306 -19.95 -9.55 19.21
C VAL A 306 -20.26 -10.47 18.03
N GLN A 307 -21.53 -10.83 17.92
CA GLN A 307 -22.07 -11.62 16.82
C GLN A 307 -22.67 -10.66 15.79
N VAL A 308 -22.17 -10.74 14.55
CA VAL A 308 -22.83 -10.07 13.43
C VAL A 308 -23.80 -11.06 12.80
N THR A 309 -25.02 -10.59 12.54
CA THR A 309 -26.10 -11.37 11.92
C THR A 309 -26.57 -10.66 10.66
N ILE A 310 -26.68 -11.40 9.55
CA ILE A 310 -27.23 -10.91 8.28
C ILE A 310 -28.45 -11.77 7.94
N ILE A 311 -29.54 -11.13 7.54
CA ILE A 311 -30.69 -11.79 6.92
C ILE A 311 -30.65 -11.45 5.43
N ALA A 312 -30.57 -12.46 4.59
CA ALA A 312 -30.47 -12.30 3.15
C ALA A 312 -31.27 -13.37 2.44
N LYS A 313 -31.68 -13.07 1.20
CA LYS A 313 -32.40 -13.99 0.34
C LYS A 313 -31.89 -13.96 -1.10
N ASP A 314 -32.13 -15.05 -1.79
CA ASP A 314 -31.89 -15.24 -3.20
C ASP A 314 -32.93 -16.24 -3.75
N GLU A 315 -33.71 -15.85 -4.75
CA GLU A 315 -34.93 -16.58 -5.14
C GLU A 315 -34.61 -17.89 -5.91
N ASN A 316 -33.52 -17.97 -6.68
CA ASN A 316 -33.30 -19.11 -7.58
C ASN A 316 -32.04 -19.94 -7.26
N THR A 317 -30.88 -19.33 -7.07
CA THR A 317 -29.57 -20.01 -7.00
C THR A 317 -29.02 -20.16 -5.59
N GLY A 318 -29.53 -19.38 -4.65
CA GLY A 318 -29.08 -19.36 -3.27
C GLY A 318 -27.73 -18.68 -3.09
N ILE A 319 -27.54 -18.15 -1.90
CA ILE A 319 -26.36 -17.41 -1.45
C ILE A 319 -25.20 -18.39 -1.21
N GLU A 320 -24.09 -18.17 -1.91
CA GLU A 320 -22.85 -18.95 -1.77
C GLU A 320 -21.91 -18.31 -0.74
N GLU A 321 -21.71 -16.99 -0.82
CA GLU A 321 -20.78 -16.26 0.04
C GLU A 321 -21.37 -14.93 0.51
N ILE A 322 -21.15 -14.61 1.79
CA ILE A 322 -21.32 -13.26 2.33
C ILE A 322 -20.01 -12.84 3.00
N ARG A 323 -19.45 -11.73 2.52
CA ARG A 323 -18.22 -11.12 3.04
C ARG A 323 -18.48 -9.68 3.46
N MET A 324 -17.95 -9.27 4.61
CA MET A 324 -18.06 -7.90 5.09
C MET A 324 -16.71 -7.37 5.57
N ASP A 325 -16.31 -6.20 5.08
CA ASP A 325 -15.13 -5.46 5.52
C ASP A 325 -15.56 -4.27 6.41
N MET A 326 -14.81 -4.04 7.49
CA MET A 326 -15.07 -2.98 8.46
C MET A 326 -13.80 -2.20 8.80
N GLN A 327 -13.94 -0.89 8.99
CA GLN A 327 -12.85 0.00 9.38
C GLN A 327 -13.35 0.99 10.45
N SER A 328 -12.46 1.41 11.35
CA SER A 328 -12.76 2.53 12.23
C SER A 328 -12.49 3.86 11.51
N PRO A 329 -13.45 4.79 11.45
CA PRO A 329 -13.21 6.11 10.85
C PRO A 329 -12.21 6.95 11.66
N ASN A 330 -12.01 6.62 12.94
CA ASN A 330 -11.17 7.37 13.86
C ASN A 330 -9.81 6.70 14.12
N TYR A 331 -9.48 5.63 13.39
CA TYR A 331 -8.25 4.88 13.59
C TYR A 331 -7.73 4.28 12.28
N ALA A 332 -6.46 4.58 11.97
CA ALA A 332 -5.78 4.13 10.75
C ALA A 332 -5.07 2.77 10.88
N GLY A 333 -5.46 1.92 11.83
CA GLY A 333 -4.93 0.56 11.93
C GLY A 333 -5.69 -0.45 11.07
N PRO A 334 -5.33 -1.74 11.15
CA PRO A 334 -5.89 -2.76 10.26
C PRO A 334 -7.40 -2.88 10.45
N GLY A 335 -8.12 -2.87 9.33
CA GLY A 335 -9.54 -3.18 9.26
C GLY A 335 -9.82 -4.66 9.56
N LYS A 336 -11.09 -5.04 9.48
CA LYS A 336 -11.55 -6.41 9.74
C LYS A 336 -12.40 -6.93 8.59
N THR A 337 -12.04 -8.09 8.07
CA THR A 337 -12.88 -8.87 7.16
C THR A 337 -13.60 -9.97 7.93
N LEU A 338 -14.88 -10.14 7.65
CA LEU A 338 -15.77 -11.16 8.18
C LEU A 338 -16.31 -12.02 7.03
N LEU A 339 -16.31 -13.33 7.26
CA LEU A 339 -16.95 -14.33 6.40
C LEU A 339 -18.07 -14.96 7.21
N PHE A 340 -19.27 -15.01 6.64
CA PHE A 340 -20.45 -15.49 7.34
C PHE A 340 -20.78 -16.93 6.98
N SER A 341 -21.29 -17.66 7.96
CA SER A 341 -21.81 -19.01 7.80
C SER A 341 -23.32 -19.01 8.03
N LEU A 342 -24.04 -19.86 7.30
CA LEU A 342 -25.47 -20.07 7.51
C LEU A 342 -25.74 -20.61 8.92
N ASP A 343 -26.60 -19.92 9.69
CA ASP A 343 -27.04 -20.31 11.04
C ASP A 343 -28.45 -20.94 11.02
N LYS A 344 -29.39 -20.34 10.29
CA LYS A 344 -30.77 -20.81 10.15
C LYS A 344 -31.30 -20.60 8.74
N GLY A 345 -32.27 -21.40 8.32
CA GLY A 345 -32.86 -21.33 6.99
C GLY A 345 -32.10 -22.19 5.99
N ASN A 346 -31.94 -21.70 4.78
CA ASN A 346 -31.20 -22.36 3.71
C ASN A 346 -30.48 -21.31 2.84
N ALA A 347 -29.83 -21.76 1.76
CA ALA A 347 -29.11 -20.85 0.87
C ALA A 347 -30.01 -19.80 0.19
N LYS A 348 -31.30 -20.08 -0.03
CA LYS A 348 -32.24 -19.14 -0.68
C LYS A 348 -32.82 -18.10 0.26
N GLU A 349 -33.00 -18.43 1.53
CA GLU A 349 -33.42 -17.48 2.53
C GLU A 349 -32.89 -17.94 3.88
N GLY A 350 -32.04 -17.11 4.48
CA GLY A 350 -31.24 -17.54 5.60
C GLY A 350 -30.83 -16.42 6.54
N VAL A 351 -30.52 -16.84 7.76
CA VAL A 351 -29.85 -16.04 8.77
C VAL A 351 -28.40 -16.50 8.78
N PHE A 352 -27.49 -15.58 8.51
CA PHE A 352 -26.06 -15.81 8.40
C PHE A 352 -25.33 -15.12 9.55
N LYS A 353 -24.29 -15.76 10.08
CA LYS A 353 -23.60 -15.30 11.28
C LYS A 353 -22.08 -15.34 11.11
N ALA A 354 -21.42 -14.29 11.58
CA ALA A 354 -19.96 -14.22 11.72
C ALA A 354 -19.59 -13.60 13.08
N PRO A 355 -18.71 -14.23 13.88
CA PRO A 355 -18.17 -13.59 15.06
C PRO A 355 -17.21 -12.47 14.63
N LEU A 356 -17.36 -11.27 15.18
CA LEU A 356 -16.43 -10.17 14.87
C LEU A 356 -15.00 -10.51 15.29
N GLY A 357 -14.86 -11.26 16.41
CA GLY A 357 -13.67 -11.99 16.85
C GLY A 357 -12.35 -11.23 16.76
N TRP A 358 -11.88 -10.64 17.86
CA TRP A 358 -10.55 -10.00 17.91
C TRP A 358 -9.53 -10.84 18.68
N ASN A 359 -8.25 -10.77 18.28
CA ASN A 359 -7.13 -11.05 19.17
C ASN A 359 -6.58 -9.68 19.60
N LEU A 360 -7.12 -9.13 20.69
CA LEU A 360 -6.60 -7.90 21.28
C LEU A 360 -5.23 -8.17 21.92
N GLN A 361 -4.16 -8.10 21.13
CA GLN A 361 -2.80 -7.92 21.68
C GLN A 361 -2.37 -6.45 21.71
N THR A 362 -3.24 -5.51 21.33
CA THR A 362 -3.01 -4.07 21.51
C THR A 362 -4.32 -3.38 21.87
N GLU A 363 -4.29 -2.53 22.90
CA GLU A 363 -5.47 -1.81 23.42
C GLU A 363 -6.03 -0.85 22.35
N ASN A 364 -7.30 -1.03 22.00
CA ASN A 364 -7.98 -0.45 20.83
C ASN A 364 -8.54 0.96 21.14
N ILE A 365 -8.20 1.98 20.34
CA ILE A 365 -8.73 3.38 20.44
C ILE A 365 -9.97 3.58 19.58
N ALA A 366 -10.34 2.60 18.75
CA ALA A 366 -11.54 2.71 17.95
C ALA A 366 -12.74 2.85 18.90
N ASN A 367 -13.46 3.96 18.78
CA ASN A 367 -14.74 4.15 19.49
C ASN A 367 -15.90 3.52 18.70
N GLU A 368 -15.68 3.21 17.43
CA GLU A 368 -16.62 2.54 16.54
C GLU A 368 -15.89 1.87 15.39
N TYR A 369 -16.51 0.82 14.83
CA TYR A 369 -16.19 0.24 13.53
C TYR A 369 -17.42 0.33 12.64
N ARG A 370 -17.23 0.79 11.41
CA ARG A 370 -18.28 0.89 10.40
C ARG A 370 -18.01 -0.08 9.26
N VAL A 371 -19.08 -0.59 8.66
CA VAL A 371 -19.02 -1.35 7.43
C VAL A 371 -18.49 -0.46 6.33
N THR A 372 -17.39 -0.86 5.71
CA THR A 372 -16.87 -0.19 4.50
C THR A 372 -17.41 -0.86 3.25
N ARG A 373 -17.59 -2.18 3.29
CA ARG A 373 -18.07 -2.98 2.17
C ARG A 373 -18.75 -4.25 2.66
N LEU A 374 -19.92 -4.57 2.13
CA LEU A 374 -20.61 -5.85 2.28
C LEU A 374 -20.90 -6.42 0.90
N ARG A 375 -20.37 -7.60 0.59
CA ARG A 375 -20.50 -8.27 -0.71
C ARG A 375 -21.20 -9.61 -0.51
N MET A 376 -22.21 -9.88 -1.33
CA MET A 376 -22.91 -11.16 -1.38
C MET A 376 -22.81 -11.73 -2.80
N THR A 377 -22.56 -13.03 -2.87
CA THR A 377 -22.42 -13.78 -4.13
C THR A 377 -23.33 -15.01 -4.08
N ASP A 378 -24.05 -15.28 -5.17
CA ASP A 378 -24.83 -16.52 -5.34
C ASP A 378 -23.98 -17.64 -5.98
N SER A 379 -24.56 -18.83 -6.11
CA SER A 379 -23.87 -20.00 -6.70
C SER A 379 -23.58 -19.91 -8.21
N LEU A 380 -24.12 -18.90 -8.91
CA LEU A 380 -23.84 -18.63 -10.33
C LEU A 380 -22.90 -17.43 -10.54
N GLY A 381 -22.44 -16.80 -9.46
CA GLY A 381 -21.54 -15.65 -9.49
C GLY A 381 -22.24 -14.30 -9.62
N ASN A 382 -23.56 -14.21 -9.49
CA ASN A 382 -24.25 -12.93 -9.35
C ASN A 382 -23.83 -12.25 -8.05
N ILE A 383 -23.44 -10.99 -8.14
CA ILE A 383 -22.89 -10.23 -7.01
C ILE A 383 -23.77 -9.03 -6.71
N ARG A 384 -23.98 -8.75 -5.42
CA ARG A 384 -24.45 -7.43 -4.95
C ARG A 384 -23.51 -6.89 -3.88
N GLU A 385 -23.17 -5.62 -3.98
CA GLU A 385 -22.33 -4.91 -3.01
C GLU A 385 -23.11 -3.77 -2.33
N TYR A 386 -22.95 -3.63 -1.03
CA TYR A 386 -23.47 -2.54 -0.22
C TYR A 386 -22.30 -1.81 0.47
N GLN A 387 -22.20 -0.51 0.24
CA GLN A 387 -21.32 0.40 0.96
C GLN A 387 -22.08 1.09 2.09
N LEU A 388 -21.37 1.83 2.94
CA LEU A 388 -21.94 2.51 4.11
C LEU A 388 -23.23 3.28 3.80
N ARG A 389 -23.22 4.11 2.74
CA ARG A 389 -24.39 4.91 2.35
C ARG A 389 -25.58 4.06 1.92
N ASN A 390 -25.35 2.93 1.27
CA ASN A 390 -26.45 2.03 0.87
C ASN A 390 -27.18 1.49 2.09
N LEU A 391 -26.44 1.12 3.15
CA LEU A 391 -27.01 0.65 4.40
C LEU A 391 -27.77 1.76 5.14
N GLU A 392 -27.23 2.99 5.14
CA GLU A 392 -27.89 4.17 5.72
C GLU A 392 -29.21 4.49 4.99
N ASP A 393 -29.23 4.45 3.66
CA ASP A 393 -30.43 4.69 2.84
C ASP A 393 -31.51 3.62 3.05
N MET A 394 -31.11 2.42 3.48
CA MET A 394 -32.00 1.31 3.82
C MET A 394 -32.44 1.30 5.30
N ASP A 395 -31.98 2.26 6.11
CA ASP A 395 -32.19 2.31 7.58
C ASP A 395 -31.67 1.05 8.30
N LEU A 396 -30.56 0.50 7.81
CA LEU A 396 -29.90 -0.70 8.34
C LEU A 396 -28.69 -0.37 9.23
N ALA A 397 -28.34 -1.30 10.13
CA ALA A 397 -27.21 -1.09 11.04
C ALA A 397 -25.87 -0.99 10.29
N THR A 398 -25.10 0.06 10.58
CA THR A 398 -23.86 0.37 9.86
C THR A 398 -22.58 -0.07 10.57
N GLY A 399 -22.67 -0.60 11.78
CA GLY A 399 -21.49 -0.92 12.58
C GLY A 399 -21.76 -1.12 14.07
N VAL A 400 -20.67 -1.18 14.83
CA VAL A 400 -20.68 -1.39 16.29
C VAL A 400 -19.91 -0.27 16.99
N THR A 401 -20.38 0.13 18.16
CA THR A 401 -19.71 1.11 19.01
C THR A 401 -19.02 0.44 20.20
N LEU A 402 -18.00 1.11 20.74
CA LEU A 402 -17.18 0.59 21.84
C LEU A 402 -17.29 1.50 23.06
N ALA A 403 -17.37 0.91 24.26
CA ALA A 403 -17.30 1.69 25.49
C ALA A 403 -15.95 2.40 25.60
N ARG A 404 -15.96 3.71 25.89
CA ARG A 404 -14.74 4.46 26.17
C ARG A 404 -14.11 3.95 27.47
N TRP A 405 -12.89 3.42 27.40
CA TRP A 405 -12.09 3.23 28.61
C TRP A 405 -11.46 4.60 28.99
N PRO A 406 -11.59 5.09 30.23
CA PRO A 406 -10.80 6.24 30.68
C PRO A 406 -9.30 5.98 30.47
N ALA A 407 -8.68 6.81 29.63
CA ALA A 407 -7.23 6.90 29.48
C ALA A 407 -6.58 7.14 30.85
N VAL A 408 -5.48 6.44 31.14
CA VAL A 408 -4.85 6.42 32.46
C VAL A 408 -4.01 7.67 32.75
N ASP A 409 -3.66 8.53 31.79
CA ASP A 409 -2.81 9.71 32.06
C ASP A 409 -3.22 10.99 31.32
N LYS A 410 -3.13 12.12 32.05
CA LYS A 410 -3.31 13.49 31.56
C LYS A 410 -2.00 14.20 31.16
N PHE A 411 -0.84 13.55 31.31
CA PHE A 411 0.47 14.20 31.14
C PHE A 411 1.31 13.59 29.99
N MET A 412 2.11 14.45 29.36
CA MET A 412 2.91 14.19 28.16
C MET A 412 4.20 13.44 28.50
N PRO A 413 4.59 12.37 27.77
CA PRO A 413 5.93 11.80 27.87
C PRO A 413 6.96 12.76 27.24
N GLU A 414 8.05 13.03 27.95
CA GLU A 414 9.12 13.93 27.49
C GLU A 414 10.16 13.12 26.71
N PRO A 415 10.39 13.41 25.41
CA PRO A 415 11.50 12.80 24.69
C PRO A 415 12.80 13.31 25.28
N VAL A 416 13.58 12.43 25.90
CA VAL A 416 14.85 12.81 26.53
C VAL A 416 16.06 12.46 25.66
N TYR A 417 16.02 11.38 24.87
CA TYR A 417 17.19 11.01 24.08
C TYR A 417 16.90 10.02 22.94
N ILE A 418 17.21 10.37 21.70
CA ILE A 418 17.33 9.39 20.61
C ILE A 418 18.79 8.97 20.55
N SER A 419 19.03 7.66 20.51
CA SER A 419 20.39 7.15 20.45
C SER A 419 21.08 7.54 19.12
N PRO A 420 22.36 7.97 19.13
CA PRO A 420 23.13 8.33 17.93
C PRO A 420 23.44 7.16 17.01
N PHE A 421 23.13 5.93 17.44
CA PHE A 421 23.51 4.71 16.74
C PHE A 421 22.58 4.44 15.55
N PHE A 422 22.48 5.41 14.65
CA PHE A 422 22.01 5.16 13.29
C PHE A 422 23.15 4.44 12.56
N PRO A 423 22.90 3.25 11.98
CA PRO A 423 23.87 2.73 11.03
C PRO A 423 23.98 3.72 9.88
N GLU A 424 25.14 4.35 9.68
CA GLU A 424 25.37 5.30 8.60
C GLU A 424 25.02 4.70 7.23
N ARG A 425 25.17 3.38 7.08
CA ARG A 425 24.85 2.62 5.87
C ARG A 425 24.01 1.37 6.18
N VAL A 426 22.97 1.15 5.38
CA VAL A 426 22.07 -0.01 5.46
C VAL A 426 22.05 -0.71 4.10
N PRO A 427 22.35 -2.02 4.00
CA PRO A 427 22.25 -2.74 2.74
C PRO A 427 20.77 -2.99 2.36
N ALA A 428 20.44 -2.90 1.07
CA ALA A 428 19.19 -3.45 0.54
C ALA A 428 19.29 -4.98 0.45
N ALA A 429 18.28 -5.69 0.95
CA ALA A 429 18.25 -7.15 0.94
C ALA A 429 17.65 -7.66 -0.39
N PRO A 430 18.26 -8.67 -1.05
CA PRO A 430 17.65 -9.34 -2.21
C PRO A 430 16.36 -10.12 -1.87
N ASP A 431 16.21 -10.54 -0.61
CA ASP A 431 15.20 -11.48 -0.10
C ASP A 431 14.41 -10.95 1.10
N GLY A 432 14.48 -9.64 1.37
CA GLY A 432 13.42 -8.95 2.10
C GLY A 432 13.45 -8.95 3.64
N LEU A 433 14.33 -9.70 4.30
CA LEU A 433 14.33 -9.74 5.78
C LEU A 433 15.67 -9.36 6.36
N HIS A 434 15.91 -8.05 6.49
CA HIS A 434 16.97 -7.53 7.36
C HIS A 434 16.43 -6.50 8.36
N TYR A 435 16.41 -6.88 9.63
CA TYR A 435 15.99 -6.03 10.74
C TYR A 435 17.03 -4.91 11.01
N THR A 436 16.78 -3.67 10.57
CA THR A 436 17.53 -2.47 11.03
C THR A 436 16.96 -2.01 12.36
N PHE A 437 17.65 -2.31 13.47
CA PHE A 437 17.22 -1.87 14.79
C PHE A 437 17.66 -0.43 15.09
N PHE A 438 16.73 0.45 15.44
CA PHE A 438 16.97 1.79 15.99
C PHE A 438 16.54 1.86 17.45
N TYR A 439 17.25 2.65 18.26
CA TYR A 439 16.94 2.83 19.67
C TYR A 439 16.36 4.22 19.92
N ALA A 440 15.16 4.28 20.49
CA ALA A 440 14.64 5.49 21.11
C ALA A 440 14.67 5.34 22.63
N VAL A 441 15.13 6.38 23.33
CA VAL A 441 15.02 6.50 24.78
C VAL A 441 14.08 7.66 25.11
N SER A 442 13.09 7.41 25.94
CA SER A 442 12.10 8.44 26.32
C SER A 442 11.97 8.46 27.83
N LYS A 443 11.93 9.66 28.44
CA LYS A 443 11.69 9.78 29.87
C LYS A 443 10.20 9.96 30.07
N THR A 444 9.64 9.28 31.05
CA THR A 444 8.24 9.44 31.42
C THR A 444 8.13 9.68 32.90
N GLN A 445 7.34 10.68 33.27
CA GLN A 445 7.08 11.00 34.67
C GLN A 445 6.11 10.00 35.36
N SER A 446 5.56 9.02 34.63
CA SER A 446 4.44 8.18 35.10
C SER A 446 4.87 6.79 35.61
N GLU A 447 4.24 6.32 36.69
CA GLU A 447 4.23 4.90 37.11
C GLU A 447 3.49 3.96 36.14
N ALA A 448 3.08 4.46 34.96
CA ALA A 448 2.28 3.72 33.98
C ALA A 448 2.94 2.37 33.61
N SER A 449 2.21 1.29 33.85
CA SER A 449 2.61 -0.08 33.52
C SER A 449 2.35 -0.47 32.05
N GLY A 450 1.91 0.48 31.21
CA GLY A 450 1.62 0.28 29.80
C GLY A 450 2.80 0.64 28.89
N GLY A 451 3.03 -0.16 27.85
CA GLY A 451 4.17 -0.02 26.95
C GLY A 451 4.12 1.25 26.12
N ILE A 452 5.25 1.96 26.04
CA ILE A 452 5.46 3.01 25.02
C ILE A 452 5.86 2.30 23.74
N SER A 453 5.16 2.60 22.64
CA SER A 453 5.58 2.19 21.30
C SER A 453 6.19 3.39 20.58
N THR A 454 7.19 3.11 19.75
CA THR A 454 7.86 4.13 18.95
C THR A 454 7.72 3.77 17.48
N ILE A 455 7.51 4.81 16.67
CA ILE A 455 7.50 4.69 15.21
C ILE A 455 8.42 5.78 14.68
N MET A 456 9.40 5.41 13.85
CA MET A 456 10.27 6.37 13.18
C MET A 456 10.00 6.33 11.70
N ASP A 457 9.75 7.48 11.10
CA ASP A 457 9.60 7.61 9.65
C ASP A 457 10.84 8.27 9.07
N PHE A 458 11.39 7.67 8.04
CA PHE A 458 12.53 8.17 7.28
C PHE A 458 12.09 8.45 5.85
N VAL A 459 12.56 9.55 5.27
CA VAL A 459 12.15 10.01 3.96
C VAL A 459 13.39 10.19 3.08
N HIS A 460 13.35 9.61 1.89
CA HIS A 460 14.32 9.87 0.83
C HIS A 460 14.04 11.24 0.20
N GLN A 461 15.04 11.84 -0.44
CA GLN A 461 14.86 13.08 -1.21
C GLN A 461 13.76 12.98 -2.30
N ASP A 462 13.47 11.77 -2.78
CA ASP A 462 12.42 11.50 -3.78
C ASP A 462 11.02 11.30 -3.17
N GLY A 463 10.86 11.58 -1.88
CA GLY A 463 9.58 11.46 -1.16
C GLY A 463 9.21 10.04 -0.73
N VAL A 464 10.03 9.04 -1.06
CA VAL A 464 9.83 7.65 -0.61
C VAL A 464 10.06 7.54 0.89
N GLN A 465 9.07 7.00 1.60
CA GLN A 465 9.11 6.86 3.05
C GLN A 465 9.38 5.41 3.47
N VAL A 466 10.25 5.23 4.46
CA VAL A 466 10.47 3.96 5.15
C VAL A 466 10.13 4.13 6.63
N ARG A 467 9.37 3.20 7.17
CA ARG A 467 8.94 3.21 8.57
C ARG A 467 9.69 2.18 9.39
N ALA A 468 10.13 2.56 10.58
CA ALA A 468 10.63 1.66 11.59
C ALA A 468 9.67 1.56 12.77
N ASN A 469 9.29 0.33 13.16
CA ASN A 469 8.35 0.08 14.25
C ASN A 469 9.01 -0.59 15.44
N GLY A 470 8.58 -0.22 16.64
CA GLY A 470 8.96 -0.88 17.89
C GLY A 470 8.63 -2.37 17.92
N LEU A 471 9.63 -3.26 18.00
CA LEU A 471 9.50 -4.71 18.22
C LEU A 471 9.53 -5.11 19.70
N GLY A 472 9.99 -4.22 20.57
CA GLY A 472 10.04 -4.48 22.01
C GLY A 472 10.41 -3.23 22.78
N ASN A 473 10.11 -3.26 24.08
CA ASN A 473 10.46 -2.18 24.99
C ASN A 473 10.91 -2.70 26.35
N PHE A 474 11.70 -1.90 27.05
CA PHE A 474 11.99 -2.13 28.47
C PHE A 474 12.10 -0.82 29.22
N ARG A 475 11.78 -0.87 30.52
CA ARG A 475 11.86 0.27 31.43
C ARG A 475 13.05 0.15 32.38
N VAL A 476 13.66 1.28 32.71
CA VAL A 476 14.68 1.44 33.75
C VAL A 476 14.46 2.78 34.43
N GLY A 477 14.01 2.75 35.70
CA GLY A 477 13.54 3.97 36.38
C GLY A 477 12.42 4.64 35.57
N ASP A 478 12.61 5.92 35.27
CA ASP A 478 11.68 6.74 34.46
C ASP A 478 11.97 6.67 32.95
N TYR A 479 12.94 5.86 32.53
CA TYR A 479 13.36 5.78 31.14
C TYR A 479 12.80 4.53 30.45
N TYR A 480 12.23 4.75 29.27
CA TYR A 480 11.74 3.74 28.36
C TYR A 480 12.66 3.61 27.17
N PHE A 481 12.98 2.37 26.83
CA PHE A 481 13.83 2.01 25.71
C PHE A 481 12.99 1.22 24.72
N ALA A 482 12.98 1.64 23.47
CA ALA A 482 12.27 0.95 22.40
C ALA A 482 13.21 0.53 21.28
N PHE A 483 13.08 -0.74 20.85
CA PHE A 483 13.83 -1.31 19.73
C PHE A 483 12.97 -1.23 18.47
N ASN A 484 13.38 -0.49 17.45
CA ASN A 484 12.57 -0.27 16.25
C ASN A 484 13.17 -0.98 15.06
N THR A 485 12.42 -1.75 14.28
CA THR A 485 12.93 -2.30 13.02
C THR A 485 12.35 -1.61 11.82
N LEU A 486 13.15 -1.27 10.81
CA LEU A 486 12.62 -0.92 9.49
C LEU A 486 11.67 -2.04 9.04
N GLN A 487 10.47 -1.65 8.61
CA GLN A 487 9.62 -2.51 7.82
C GLN A 487 10.35 -2.88 6.52
N TYR A 488 9.95 -4.01 5.93
CA TYR A 488 10.43 -4.49 4.63
C TYR A 488 10.69 -3.31 3.70
N VAL A 489 11.93 -3.17 3.24
CA VAL A 489 12.33 -2.18 2.25
C VAL A 489 12.39 -2.91 0.91
N PRO A 490 11.37 -2.76 0.03
CA PRO A 490 11.36 -3.40 -1.27
C PRO A 490 12.64 -3.14 -2.06
N PRO A 491 13.07 -4.07 -2.94
CA PRO A 491 14.20 -3.87 -3.85
C PRO A 491 14.10 -2.61 -4.74
N HIS A 492 12.88 -2.07 -4.87
CA HIS A 492 12.55 -0.89 -5.68
C HIS A 492 12.69 0.44 -4.93
N HIS A 493 13.02 0.45 -3.63
CA HIS A 493 13.31 1.71 -2.92
C HIS A 493 14.59 2.36 -3.46
N PRO A 494 14.63 3.69 -3.63
CA PRO A 494 15.82 4.38 -4.11
C PRO A 494 16.96 4.22 -3.12
N TYR A 495 18.14 3.86 -3.63
CA TYR A 495 19.39 3.94 -2.87
C TYR A 495 19.75 5.40 -2.62
N GLY A 496 20.41 5.67 -1.49
CA GLY A 496 20.77 7.02 -1.08
C GLY A 496 20.32 7.33 0.33
N ARG A 497 20.40 8.61 0.68
CA ARG A 497 20.23 9.06 2.06
C ARG A 497 18.76 9.22 2.42
N TYR A 498 18.34 8.51 3.47
CA TYR A 498 17.05 8.63 4.13
C TYR A 498 17.24 9.45 5.40
N GLN A 499 16.50 10.54 5.53
CA GLN A 499 16.51 11.37 6.73
C GLN A 499 15.27 11.09 7.57
N MET A 500 15.43 10.98 8.88
CA MET A 500 14.31 10.87 9.80
C MET A 500 13.45 12.11 9.66
N ASN A 501 12.18 11.91 9.33
CA ASN A 501 11.18 12.93 9.14
C ASN A 501 10.32 13.13 10.40
N SER A 502 10.07 12.06 11.15
CA SER A 502 9.29 12.10 12.39
C SER A 502 9.58 10.92 13.30
N LEU A 503 9.61 11.17 14.62
CA LEU A 503 9.48 10.14 15.65
C LEU A 503 8.10 10.28 16.29
N TYR A 504 7.32 9.21 16.26
CA TYR A 504 6.10 9.10 17.03
C TYR A 504 6.39 8.35 18.32
N LEU A 505 6.20 9.02 19.45
CA LEU A 505 6.07 8.36 20.74
C LEU A 505 4.60 8.13 21.00
N ARG A 506 4.23 6.86 21.18
CA ARG A 506 2.86 6.48 21.49
C ARG A 506 2.83 5.94 22.91
N GLY A 507 2.33 6.79 23.81
CA GLY A 507 2.15 6.43 25.21
C GLY A 507 1.02 5.42 25.41
N PRO A 508 0.84 4.91 26.64
CA PRO A 508 -0.18 3.90 26.96
C PRO A 508 -1.63 4.37 26.69
N ASN A 509 -1.88 5.68 26.57
CA ASN A 509 -3.18 6.23 26.21
C ASN A 509 -3.37 6.44 24.70
N ASN A 510 -2.44 5.92 23.88
CA ASN A 510 -2.38 6.13 22.44
C ASN A 510 -2.39 7.60 21.98
N LEU A 511 -2.03 8.52 22.89
CA LEU A 511 -1.58 9.84 22.49
C LEU A 511 -0.26 9.63 21.74
N SER A 512 -0.34 9.81 20.43
CA SER A 512 0.79 9.80 19.52
C SER A 512 1.35 11.21 19.49
N TYR A 513 2.55 11.35 20.02
CA TYR A 513 3.28 12.60 20.00
C TYR A 513 4.24 12.54 18.83
N ASN A 514 3.93 13.31 17.80
CA ASN A 514 4.86 13.51 16.68
C ASN A 514 5.92 14.50 17.09
N ILE A 515 7.14 14.00 17.29
CA ILE A 515 8.30 14.83 17.54
C ILE A 515 9.03 14.96 16.21
N LEU A 516 9.00 16.17 15.69
CA LEU A 516 9.72 16.51 14.48
C LEU A 516 11.21 16.63 14.78
N PRO A 517 12.10 16.27 13.84
CA PRO A 517 13.56 16.35 13.99
C PRO A 517 14.06 17.68 14.54
N ARG A 518 13.45 18.78 14.09
CA ARG A 518 13.75 20.16 14.53
C ARG A 518 13.44 20.44 16.01
N ASN A 519 12.61 19.59 16.64
CA ASN A 519 12.21 19.72 18.03
C ASN A 519 13.07 18.86 18.97
N PHE A 520 14.01 18.06 18.44
CA PHE A 520 15.08 17.52 19.27
C PHE A 520 16.00 18.67 19.64
N ASN A 521 16.32 18.80 20.93
CA ASN A 521 17.28 19.80 21.39
C ASN A 521 18.61 19.50 20.69
N GLN A 522 18.94 20.32 19.69
CA GLN A 522 20.05 20.10 18.78
C GLN A 522 21.35 20.30 19.52
N GLU A 523 22.22 19.29 19.47
CA GLU A 523 23.64 19.44 19.18
C GLU A 523 24.18 18.04 18.82
N ILE A 524 24.64 17.88 17.58
CA ILE A 524 25.48 16.76 17.08
C ILE A 524 24.75 15.44 16.73
N MET A 525 23.75 15.36 15.83
CA MET A 525 23.43 14.06 15.16
C MET A 525 22.85 14.22 13.75
N ASP A 526 23.37 13.45 12.79
CA ASP A 526 22.75 13.20 11.49
C ASP A 526 21.69 12.09 11.66
N TYR A 527 20.43 12.48 11.80
CA TYR A 527 19.31 11.55 12.03
C TYR A 527 18.91 10.81 10.75
N GLY A 528 19.83 10.17 10.06
CA GLY A 528 19.58 9.50 8.79
C GLY A 528 20.45 8.28 8.58
N PHE A 529 20.16 7.53 7.52
CA PHE A 529 20.99 6.43 7.06
C PHE A 529 21.07 6.46 5.53
N GLU A 530 22.15 5.93 4.97
CA GLU A 530 22.31 5.71 3.54
C GLU A 530 21.89 4.28 3.19
N LEU A 531 20.84 4.12 2.38
CA LEU A 531 20.49 2.82 1.80
C LEU A 531 21.46 2.53 0.65
N VAL A 532 22.25 1.47 0.79
CA VAL A 532 23.27 1.07 -0.19
C VAL A 532 22.99 -0.32 -0.75
N LYS A 533 23.48 -0.58 -1.96
CA LYS A 533 23.29 -1.87 -2.64
C LYS A 533 24.07 -3.01 -1.98
N ASP A 534 25.29 -2.73 -1.54
CA ASP A 534 26.19 -3.68 -0.88
C ASP A 534 26.89 -2.99 0.30
N VAL A 535 27.00 -3.68 1.44
CA VAL A 535 27.90 -3.26 2.54
C VAL A 535 29.04 -4.28 2.61
N PRO A 536 30.32 -3.88 2.50
CA PRO A 536 31.41 -4.80 2.80
C PRO A 536 31.26 -5.24 4.26
N LEU A 537 31.14 -6.55 4.49
CA LEU A 537 31.24 -7.12 5.84
C LEU A 537 32.55 -6.61 6.45
N TYR A 538 32.48 -5.82 7.53
CA TYR A 538 33.66 -5.20 8.13
C TYR A 538 34.73 -6.28 8.38
N SER A 539 35.82 -6.19 7.62
CA SER A 539 37.01 -7.01 7.80
C SER A 539 38.01 -6.18 8.60
N GLY A 540 38.45 -6.69 9.74
CA GLY A 540 39.35 -5.95 10.62
C GLY A 540 39.31 -6.44 12.06
N PRO A 541 40.27 -5.98 12.89
CA PRO A 541 40.33 -6.32 14.29
C PRO A 541 39.12 -5.77 15.02
N VAL A 542 38.59 -6.55 15.97
CA VAL A 542 37.47 -6.14 16.81
C VAL A 542 37.82 -4.88 17.59
N GLN A 543 36.96 -3.87 17.61
CA GLN A 543 37.14 -2.63 18.39
C GLN A 543 35.84 -2.24 19.07
N ILE A 544 35.92 -1.63 20.25
CA ILE A 544 34.80 -0.85 20.81
C ILE A 544 34.82 0.50 20.11
N GLU A 545 33.73 0.93 19.49
CA GLU A 545 33.65 2.25 18.86
C GLU A 545 33.14 3.27 19.86
N SER A 546 32.10 2.89 20.60
CA SER A 546 31.46 3.79 21.55
C SER A 546 30.73 3.03 22.66
N ILE A 547 30.56 3.70 23.80
CA ILE A 547 29.78 3.20 24.93
C ILE A 547 28.85 4.31 25.40
N LEU A 548 27.55 4.00 25.49
CA LEU A 548 26.57 4.84 26.16
C LEU A 548 26.23 4.21 27.51
N MET A 549 26.46 4.97 28.58
CA MET A 549 26.15 4.54 29.94
C MET A 549 24.98 5.36 30.48
N ILE A 550 23.91 4.66 30.85
CA ILE A 550 22.73 5.29 31.42
C ILE A 550 22.68 4.88 32.88
N THR A 551 22.97 5.86 33.71
CA THR A 551 23.14 5.73 35.14
C THR A 551 22.59 7.00 35.81
N ASP A 552 22.19 6.82 37.06
CA ASP A 552 21.81 7.83 38.03
C ASP A 552 23.01 8.67 38.51
N GLU A 553 24.25 8.22 38.31
CA GLU A 553 25.47 8.79 38.90
C GLU A 553 26.62 8.85 37.86
N GLU A 554 27.51 9.85 37.91
CA GLU A 554 28.49 10.12 36.83
C GLU A 554 29.51 8.99 36.55
N ASP A 555 29.77 8.09 37.51
CA ASP A 555 30.94 7.19 37.45
C ASP A 555 30.72 5.71 37.80
N TYR A 556 29.51 5.36 38.23
CA TYR A 556 29.10 4.01 38.61
C TYR A 556 27.62 3.80 38.29
N PHE A 557 27.19 2.54 38.22
CA PHE A 557 25.83 2.10 37.98
C PHE A 557 25.21 1.63 39.28
N THR A 558 23.93 1.90 39.46
CA THR A 558 23.14 1.20 40.46
C THR A 558 22.63 -0.11 39.85
N SER A 559 22.92 -1.25 40.50
CA SER A 559 22.47 -2.56 40.02
C SER A 559 20.94 -2.60 39.82
N ASN A 560 20.48 -3.16 38.70
CA ASN A 560 19.07 -3.14 38.23
C ASN A 560 18.51 -1.77 37.79
N ARG A 561 19.25 -0.66 37.94
CA ARG A 561 18.87 0.68 37.45
C ARG A 561 19.82 1.23 36.38
N GLY A 562 20.98 0.62 36.19
CA GLY A 562 21.92 0.97 35.13
C GLY A 562 21.74 0.18 33.83
N VAL A 563 22.01 0.84 32.70
CA VAL A 563 22.06 0.23 31.37
C VAL A 563 23.34 0.64 30.66
N ILE A 564 23.96 -0.31 29.97
CA ILE A 564 25.09 -0.05 29.08
C ILE A 564 24.71 -0.48 27.68
N LEU A 565 24.93 0.42 26.73
CA LEU A 565 24.86 0.14 25.30
C LEU A 565 26.28 0.27 24.73
N ILE A 566 26.79 -0.81 24.15
CA ILE A 566 28.12 -0.86 23.53
C ILE A 566 27.96 -0.98 22.03
N GLU A 567 28.69 -0.16 21.28
CA GLU A 567 28.93 -0.32 19.85
C GLU A 567 30.34 -0.87 19.64
N ALA A 568 30.45 -1.94 18.86
CA ALA A 568 31.73 -2.53 18.50
C ALA A 568 31.81 -2.81 16.98
N SER A 569 32.97 -2.62 16.38
CA SER A 569 33.21 -2.92 14.96
C SER A 569 34.11 -4.15 14.77
N GLY A 570 34.23 -4.61 13.52
CA GLY A 570 35.15 -5.66 13.10
C GLY A 570 34.51 -7.04 12.98
N GLY A 571 35.31 -8.04 12.62
CA GLY A 571 34.83 -9.41 12.46
C GLY A 571 34.66 -10.09 13.81
N ILE A 572 33.44 -10.13 14.35
CA ILE A 572 33.14 -10.79 15.64
C ILE A 572 32.48 -12.14 15.40
N LYS A 573 32.79 -13.14 16.25
CA LYS A 573 32.20 -14.49 16.19
C LYS A 573 30.67 -14.42 16.25
N PRO A 574 29.94 -15.14 15.37
CA PRO A 574 28.49 -15.18 15.43
C PRO A 574 28.02 -15.75 16.78
N LEU A 575 27.05 -15.07 17.40
CA LEU A 575 26.27 -15.63 18.50
C LEU A 575 25.30 -16.63 17.88
N ASN A 576 25.40 -17.90 18.26
CA ASN A 576 24.53 -18.96 17.73
C ASN A 576 23.03 -18.63 17.96
N ASP A 577 22.17 -19.10 17.06
CA ASP A 577 20.70 -18.90 17.03
C ASP A 577 19.93 -19.48 18.24
N LYS A 578 20.64 -19.99 19.26
CA LYS A 578 20.06 -20.51 20.51
C LYS A 578 20.79 -19.90 21.72
N PRO A 579 20.25 -18.82 22.33
CA PRO A 579 20.92 -18.07 23.40
C PRO A 579 21.01 -18.80 24.76
N ARG A 580 20.73 -20.11 24.83
CA ARG A 580 20.63 -20.83 26.12
C ARG A 580 21.78 -21.78 26.44
N ASP A 581 22.60 -22.21 25.47
CA ASP A 581 23.53 -23.34 25.71
C ASP A 581 25.01 -23.10 25.27
N THR A 582 25.41 -21.89 24.86
CA THR A 582 26.83 -21.59 24.54
C THR A 582 27.31 -20.34 25.26
N GLU A 583 28.58 -20.34 25.72
CA GLU A 583 29.25 -19.15 26.27
C GLU A 583 29.10 -17.98 25.29
N PRO A 584 28.65 -16.80 25.77
CA PRO A 584 28.42 -15.66 24.89
C PRO A 584 29.77 -15.14 24.36
N ALA A 585 29.86 -14.91 23.05
CA ALA A 585 31.01 -14.27 22.38
C ALA A 585 31.28 -12.83 22.87
N PHE A 586 30.41 -12.30 23.72
CA PHE A 586 30.49 -10.99 24.33
C PHE A 586 30.24 -11.11 25.84
N ARG A 587 31.18 -10.63 26.64
CA ARG A 587 31.09 -10.67 28.10
C ARG A 587 31.41 -9.29 28.68
N VAL A 588 30.57 -8.83 29.61
CA VAL A 588 30.82 -7.61 30.38
C VAL A 588 30.93 -8.00 31.84
N PHE A 589 32.01 -7.55 32.47
CA PHE A 589 32.32 -7.84 33.85
C PHE A 589 32.13 -6.57 34.68
N PHE A 590 31.40 -6.73 35.78
CA PHE A 590 31.10 -5.65 36.71
C PHE A 590 31.83 -5.88 38.03
N GLU A 591 32.25 -4.80 38.68
CA GLU A 591 32.78 -4.82 40.04
C GLU A 591 32.06 -3.79 40.90
N THR A 592 31.79 -4.11 42.16
CA THR A 592 31.26 -3.16 43.14
C THR A 592 32.33 -2.13 43.51
N LEU A 593 31.94 -1.01 44.13
CA LEU A 593 32.90 0.03 44.56
C LEU A 593 33.90 -0.45 45.64
N ASP A 594 33.54 -1.48 46.41
CA ASP A 594 34.40 -2.16 47.38
C ASP A 594 35.20 -3.34 46.76
N GLY A 595 35.07 -3.60 45.45
CA GLY A 595 35.91 -4.51 44.69
C GLY A 595 35.39 -5.95 44.57
N GLU A 596 34.14 -6.22 44.94
CA GLU A 596 33.50 -7.51 44.71
C GLU A 596 33.08 -7.67 43.24
N LYS A 597 33.35 -8.84 42.65
CA LYS A 597 33.04 -9.12 41.25
C LYS A 597 31.61 -9.63 41.09
N LEU A 598 30.91 -9.09 40.09
CA LEU A 598 29.52 -9.42 39.79
C LEU A 598 29.35 -9.99 38.38
N GLY A 599 28.41 -10.93 38.24
CA GLY A 599 28.05 -11.54 36.96
C GLY A 599 27.11 -10.67 36.11
N THR A 600 26.78 -11.14 34.91
CA THR A 600 25.82 -10.51 33.98
C THR A 600 24.51 -11.29 33.95
N ARG A 601 23.34 -10.62 34.03
CA ARG A 601 22.02 -11.30 34.13
C ARG A 601 21.30 -11.52 32.80
N ARG A 602 21.56 -10.65 31.82
CA ARG A 602 20.93 -10.69 30.49
C ARG A 602 21.74 -9.85 29.52
N SER A 603 22.19 -10.47 28.43
CA SER A 603 22.53 -9.76 27.21
C SER A 603 21.34 -9.90 26.26
N ILE A 604 20.83 -8.78 25.76
CA ILE A 604 20.07 -8.80 24.52
C ILE A 604 21.12 -8.41 23.48
N CYS A 605 21.59 -9.40 22.74
CA CYS A 605 22.45 -9.15 21.59
C CYS A 605 21.65 -9.42 20.33
N ASN A 606 21.79 -8.52 19.34
CA ASN A 606 21.31 -8.80 18.01
C ASN A 606 22.37 -8.47 16.97
N ARG A 607 22.45 -9.28 15.92
CA ARG A 607 23.53 -9.23 14.92
C ARG A 607 23.28 -8.08 13.93
N ARG A 608 24.32 -7.35 13.53
CA ARG A 608 24.29 -6.56 12.30
C ARG A 608 25.65 -6.36 11.63
N PHE A 609 25.60 -6.04 10.33
CA PHE A 609 26.68 -5.93 9.35
C PHE A 609 27.94 -5.17 9.84
N GLY A 610 28.77 -5.86 10.63
CA GLY A 610 30.09 -5.42 11.10
C GLY A 610 30.13 -4.27 12.12
N SER A 611 28.96 -3.81 12.59
CA SER A 611 28.80 -3.06 13.85
C SER A 611 27.85 -3.82 14.78
N HIS A 612 28.25 -4.02 16.04
CA HIS A 612 27.59 -4.83 17.04
C HIS A 612 27.08 -3.94 18.17
N HIS A 613 25.75 -3.90 18.36
CA HIS A 613 25.12 -3.15 19.45
C HIS A 613 24.64 -4.09 20.54
N LEU A 614 25.08 -3.84 21.77
CA LEU A 614 24.87 -4.75 22.89
C LEU A 614 24.33 -4.04 24.10
N LEU A 615 23.27 -4.60 24.66
CA LEU A 615 22.67 -4.10 25.87
C LEU A 615 23.01 -4.99 27.07
N PHE A 616 23.58 -4.40 28.11
CA PHE A 616 23.92 -5.11 29.35
C PHE A 616 23.24 -4.50 30.58
N ARG A 617 22.88 -5.38 31.52
CA ARG A 617 22.46 -5.02 32.87
C ARG A 617 23.29 -5.79 33.91
N PRO A 618 23.85 -5.11 34.93
CA PRO A 618 24.60 -5.76 35.99
C PRO A 618 23.73 -6.68 36.86
N ASN A 619 24.27 -7.84 37.27
CA ASN A 619 23.63 -8.76 38.21
C ASN A 619 24.20 -8.52 39.61
N GLY A 620 23.48 -7.78 40.45
CA GLY A 620 23.89 -7.52 41.84
C GLY A 620 22.69 -7.36 42.78
N PRO A 621 22.91 -7.38 44.11
CA PRO A 621 21.89 -7.03 45.09
C PRO A 621 21.24 -5.71 44.71
N ARG A 622 19.93 -5.54 44.90
CA ARG A 622 19.20 -4.34 44.44
C ARG A 622 19.88 -3.08 44.98
N ASP A 623 20.07 -2.10 44.11
CA ASP A 623 20.61 -0.79 44.45
C ASP A 623 22.09 -0.75 44.89
N THR A 624 22.90 -1.73 44.46
CA THR A 624 24.34 -1.78 44.71
C THR A 624 25.12 -0.97 43.66
N PRO A 625 26.00 -0.04 44.05
CA PRO A 625 26.93 0.64 43.16
C PRO A 625 27.95 -0.32 42.52
N VAL A 626 28.01 -0.32 41.19
CA VAL A 626 28.90 -1.18 40.40
C VAL A 626 29.52 -0.38 39.26
N ARG A 627 30.66 -0.82 38.73
CA ARG A 627 31.29 -0.24 37.54
C ARG A 627 31.73 -1.34 36.58
N VAL A 628 31.91 -0.99 35.31
CA VAL A 628 32.47 -1.93 34.34
C VAL A 628 33.96 -2.10 34.62
N GLU A 629 34.38 -3.32 34.93
CA GLU A 629 35.79 -3.70 35.07
C GLU A 629 36.42 -3.81 33.68
N ARG A 630 35.80 -4.66 32.85
CA ARG A 630 36.27 -4.98 31.49
C ARG A 630 35.16 -5.54 30.61
N ILE A 631 35.40 -5.48 29.32
CA ILE A 631 34.56 -6.02 28.24
C ILE A 631 35.43 -7.01 27.45
N GLU A 632 34.91 -8.19 27.17
CA GLU A 632 35.57 -9.22 26.38
C GLU A 632 34.75 -9.52 25.12
N LEU A 633 35.42 -9.49 23.96
CA LEU A 633 34.83 -9.68 22.63
C LEU A 633 35.59 -10.79 21.89
N ASP A 634 34.91 -11.85 21.46
CA ASP A 634 35.54 -12.89 20.66
C ASP A 634 35.51 -12.51 19.17
N ASP A 635 36.67 -12.44 18.51
CA ASP A 635 36.74 -12.21 17.07
C ASP A 635 36.20 -13.41 16.27
N LYS A 636 36.01 -13.24 14.96
CA LYS A 636 35.45 -14.27 14.07
C LYS A 636 36.33 -15.53 14.00
N GLU A 637 37.62 -15.41 14.32
CA GLU A 637 38.57 -16.51 14.45
C GLU A 637 38.50 -17.22 15.82
N GLY A 638 37.77 -16.65 16.79
CA GLY A 638 37.57 -17.19 18.13
C GLY A 638 38.57 -16.73 19.18
N ASN A 639 39.38 -15.70 18.91
CA ASN A 639 40.26 -15.10 19.89
C ASN A 639 39.51 -14.06 20.72
N THR A 640 39.66 -14.11 22.04
CA THR A 640 39.07 -13.12 22.94
C THR A 640 39.93 -11.86 23.04
N LYS A 641 39.38 -10.72 22.64
CA LYS A 641 39.95 -9.40 22.89
C LYS A 641 39.36 -8.81 24.15
N VAL A 642 40.23 -8.39 25.07
CA VAL A 642 39.87 -7.81 26.36
C VAL A 642 40.08 -6.30 26.31
N PHE A 643 39.05 -5.54 26.68
CA PHE A 643 39.07 -4.10 26.84
C PHE A 643 38.82 -3.79 28.32
N TYR A 644 39.83 -3.31 29.02
CA TYR A 644 39.68 -2.82 30.39
C TYR A 644 39.10 -1.41 30.37
N ARG A 645 38.55 -0.94 31.50
CA ARG A 645 37.95 0.40 31.61
C ARG A 645 38.78 1.52 30.99
N LYS A 646 40.08 1.54 31.25
CA LYS A 646 41.02 2.52 30.67
C LYS A 646 41.06 2.53 29.13
N ASP A 647 40.77 1.40 28.49
CA ASP A 647 40.87 1.21 27.04
C ASP A 647 39.64 1.78 26.30
N PHE A 648 38.54 2.03 27.03
CA PHE A 648 37.29 2.56 26.49
C PHE A 648 36.76 3.79 27.22
N GLN A 649 37.48 4.30 28.24
CA GLN A 649 37.04 5.45 29.03
C GLN A 649 36.77 6.68 28.14
N ASP A 650 37.64 6.92 27.16
CA ASP A 650 37.51 8.03 26.19
C ASP A 650 36.43 7.77 25.12
N LYS A 651 35.86 6.56 25.09
CA LYS A 651 34.78 6.15 24.19
C LYS A 651 33.41 6.17 24.87
N ILE A 652 33.37 6.50 26.15
CA ILE A 652 32.13 6.73 26.89
C ILE A 652 31.57 8.06 26.41
N LEU A 653 30.48 7.99 25.62
CA LEU A 653 29.97 9.16 24.92
C LEU A 653 29.26 10.17 25.84
N LYS A 654 28.67 9.73 26.96
CA LYS A 654 28.07 10.55 28.02
C LYS A 654 27.40 9.68 29.11
N THR A 655 27.34 10.20 30.34
CA THR A 655 26.42 9.80 31.41
C THR A 655 25.27 10.81 31.46
N ILE A 656 24.03 10.33 31.65
CA ILE A 656 22.82 11.18 31.57
C ILE A 656 22.68 12.32 32.62
N PRO A 657 23.43 12.43 33.75
CA PRO A 657 23.23 13.52 34.71
C PRO A 657 23.30 14.94 34.14
N GLU A 658 24.14 15.20 33.13
CA GLU A 658 24.39 16.56 32.63
C GLU A 658 23.22 17.21 31.85
N TYR A 659 22.20 16.44 31.45
CA TYR A 659 20.98 16.99 30.82
C TYR A 659 19.81 17.19 31.80
N ILE A 660 20.00 16.93 33.10
CA ILE A 660 18.93 16.87 34.10
C ILE A 660 18.70 18.22 34.83
N THR A 661 19.60 19.20 34.73
CA THR A 661 19.45 20.50 35.43
C THR A 661 19.53 21.69 34.49
N LEU A 662 18.55 21.84 33.60
CA LEU A 662 18.18 23.15 33.10
C LEU A 662 16.65 23.26 33.17
N ASP A 663 16.20 24.19 34.01
CA ASP A 663 14.80 24.53 34.35
C ASP A 663 13.89 24.80 33.13
#